data_AF-A0A970HTV5-F1
#
_entry.id   AF-A0A970HTV5-F1
#
_cell.length_a   1.000
_cell.length_b   1.000
_cell.length_c   1.000
_cell.angle_alpha   90.00
_cell.angle_beta   90.00
_cell.angle_gamma   90.00
#
_symmetry.space_group_name_H-M   'P 1'
#
loop_
_entity.id
_entity.type
_entity.pdbx_description
1 polymer ?
#
loop_
_entity_poly.entity_id
_entity_poly.type
_entity_poly.pdbx_seq_one_letter_code
_entity_poly.pdbx_strand_id
1 'polypeptide(L)'
;DADSTSPAARIEPLPLPERFTLISRFSLDPKGADLVVWTAGLFAAPHDPSPVLALSLHVRGGGLFGPMADLKLTGSTDVLAPVTSAISSDLTLRSGILLGPDETYVATLSADRATGLVSFRFATGRGNVLAEGHLHLDQLPAPAYAGSGVFSADGRGGDWSVRFHELAVDDAHVRIGNPLPLERNPVVLRVVQPGDERNLFTVSEPVYVDSQLTAERIAPARGLPGTYRIEVLTDPYGGGRPDGSPQPEPRENWHGTLPPGQDRIRLTLSDLGTGRHEFVVHYLEPEYELELARGTLYVVAATVEAFLRYEGPGVQLEPSTEGPFRYRGELVLVADRDLQDVKIRLTARPAEQDAEPALVWQGTVSLQARVTRAIPITLEQAPPLEYEIAYDHPQQINFIQIARRIPMDHPFLIVREEDYAALRARADLSPWKEMQEAARRTILSKTYPLGADIENKSLALKEILSAGALMYILDPAGRPSYLAKLQEAFDRLEDLAATRARSSGWSANVPVGDTLFAAILALDVVYYELGSDIRAAVVDRIDRLVRSLDPNGWTIGYYAVRGTWALFQGDRDTFERYKKAYRDELFTDHIFPDGVYSSAPGYALARFAGVDREQKNLFMDILEFTGEDTYYSEPRLQAFYEWLFAHGVTPDGLPYSFGDTSLNRPLDTRQPSTAMYRAYKFSETAGDYAAWWTRKLAPPGSLTAYVLLDRVPAPKQPAESKIYDNGAWFLDVQGEGTDWLAGALWNPTHHTGHAHKDVNAVHLAGYGRQLVVNSGYAGWGNGARGFSWEYIHDTAESSNTVLIDGADHRFKFGAGIRAGFITDRLAYATGHSGAALPNGTHMRSLLFIPSSDLSAGYWVLLDRVEPAGDASTVHVALHPRSARVTTVAPNREYEWEVGDVTLSVFLGTEPAAVELRDGVLAGFDGSLVGKYLYAEYPLPPAPTRSVVTVIFPYTRHVTKPQIDRVQGEGYTGVRIAQGGRLVDTVRESA
;
A
#
# COMPACT_ATOMS: atom_id res chain seq x y z
N ASP A 1 -26.89 2.58 39.75
CA ASP A 1 -27.26 3.56 40.76
C ASP A 1 -26.69 3.13 42.11
N ALA A 2 -26.54 4.05 43.06
CA ALA A 2 -25.87 3.89 44.37
C ALA A 2 -24.31 3.85 44.39
N ASP A 3 -23.74 5.06 44.47
CA ASP A 3 -22.82 5.57 45.51
C ASP A 3 -21.53 4.84 45.95
N SER A 4 -20.52 5.65 46.28
CA SER A 4 -19.20 5.23 46.76
C SER A 4 -19.05 5.40 48.28
N THR A 5 -18.72 4.34 49.02
CA THR A 5 -17.79 4.34 50.19
C THR A 5 -17.74 2.98 50.90
N SER A 6 -16.67 2.20 50.72
CA SER A 6 -16.18 1.19 51.68
C SER A 6 -14.81 0.65 51.25
N PRO A 7 -13.90 0.24 52.16
CA PRO A 7 -12.57 -0.26 51.77
C PRO A 7 -12.63 -1.68 51.19
N ALA A 8 -11.58 -2.05 50.45
CA ALA A 8 -11.47 -3.28 49.68
C ALA A 8 -12.00 -4.54 50.38
N ALA A 9 -13.15 -5.03 49.92
CA ALA A 9 -13.65 -6.35 50.27
C ALA A 9 -12.84 -7.41 49.52
N ARG A 10 -12.01 -8.18 50.23
CA ARG A 10 -11.50 -9.45 49.73
C ARG A 10 -12.69 -10.39 49.51
N ILE A 11 -12.96 -10.73 48.26
CA ILE A 11 -13.79 -11.90 47.93
C ILE A 11 -12.87 -13.12 48.08
N GLU A 12 -13.12 -13.96 49.07
CA GLU A 12 -12.49 -15.29 49.12
C GLU A 12 -13.16 -16.19 48.06
N PRO A 13 -12.39 -16.92 47.23
CA PRO A 13 -12.96 -17.78 46.20
C PRO A 13 -13.70 -18.95 46.84
N LEU A 14 -15.00 -19.05 46.57
CA LEU A 14 -15.78 -20.24 46.91
C LEU A 14 -15.43 -21.38 45.94
N PRO A 15 -15.20 -22.61 46.42
CA PRO A 15 -14.88 -23.74 45.55
C PRO A 15 -16.07 -24.10 44.65
N LEU A 16 -15.81 -24.23 43.35
CA LEU A 16 -16.82 -24.68 42.38
C LEU A 16 -17.23 -26.15 42.62
N PRO A 17 -18.52 -26.50 42.46
CA PRO A 17 -19.00 -27.87 42.59
C PRO A 17 -18.44 -28.81 41.49
N GLU A 18 -18.42 -30.12 41.75
CA GLU A 18 -17.84 -31.15 40.85
C GLU A 18 -18.42 -31.15 39.43
N ARG A 19 -19.67 -30.71 39.28
CA ARG A 19 -20.31 -30.38 38.01
C ARG A 19 -20.94 -29.01 38.11
N PHE A 20 -20.75 -28.20 37.09
CA PHE A 20 -21.50 -26.96 36.89
C PHE A 20 -22.09 -26.92 35.49
N THR A 21 -23.13 -26.11 35.32
CA THR A 21 -23.76 -25.87 34.02
C THR A 21 -24.18 -24.41 33.94
N LEU A 22 -23.66 -23.70 32.96
CA LEU A 22 -24.03 -22.34 32.66
C LEU A 22 -25.11 -22.36 31.56
N ILE A 23 -26.21 -21.65 31.77
CA ILE A 23 -27.28 -21.49 30.79
C ILE A 23 -27.45 -20.00 30.52
N SER A 24 -27.16 -19.59 29.29
CA SER A 24 -27.42 -18.22 28.81
C SER A 24 -28.63 -18.22 27.89
N ARG A 25 -29.48 -17.19 27.99
CA ARG A 25 -30.65 -16.99 27.14
C ARG A 25 -30.62 -15.58 26.56
N PHE A 26 -30.86 -15.46 25.26
CA PHE A 26 -30.89 -14.17 24.57
C PHE A 26 -31.88 -14.20 23.40
N SER A 27 -32.27 -13.00 22.96
CA SER A 27 -33.08 -12.75 21.76
C SER A 27 -32.32 -11.77 20.87
N LEU A 28 -32.44 -11.91 19.55
CA LEU A 28 -31.86 -10.98 18.58
C LEU A 28 -32.90 -9.94 18.18
N ASP A 29 -32.49 -8.69 17.95
CA ASP A 29 -33.36 -7.64 17.40
C ASP A 29 -33.39 -7.75 15.86
N PRO A 30 -34.57 -7.67 15.20
CA PRO A 30 -34.70 -7.80 13.75
C PRO A 30 -33.95 -6.76 12.89
N LYS A 31 -33.24 -5.77 13.47
CA LYS A 31 -32.48 -4.75 12.72
C LYS A 31 -30.96 -4.92 12.79
N GLY A 32 -30.44 -5.91 12.06
CA GLY A 32 -29.08 -5.86 11.50
C GLY A 32 -27.92 -6.10 12.47
N ALA A 33 -28.08 -6.99 13.45
CA ALA A 33 -26.96 -7.48 14.26
C ALA A 33 -26.28 -8.68 13.59
N ASP A 34 -25.11 -8.47 13.00
CA ASP A 34 -24.22 -9.55 12.56
C ASP A 34 -23.31 -9.97 13.71
N LEU A 35 -23.37 -11.27 14.05
CA LEU A 35 -22.49 -11.99 14.98
C LEU A 35 -22.59 -11.61 16.48
N VAL A 36 -22.89 -12.64 17.29
CA VAL A 36 -22.73 -12.64 18.76
C VAL A 36 -21.61 -13.62 19.10
N VAL A 37 -20.47 -13.13 19.61
CA VAL A 37 -19.35 -13.99 20.03
C VAL A 37 -19.34 -14.11 21.55
N TRP A 38 -19.33 -15.36 22.02
CA TRP A 38 -19.07 -15.71 23.41
C TRP A 38 -17.64 -16.24 23.54
N THR A 39 -16.86 -15.68 24.45
CA THR A 39 -15.57 -16.25 24.89
C THR A 39 -15.66 -16.64 26.36
N ALA A 40 -15.22 -17.85 26.69
CA ALA A 40 -15.14 -18.37 28.06
C ALA A 40 -13.74 -18.96 28.29
N GLY A 41 -13.03 -18.43 29.28
CA GLY A 41 -11.67 -18.86 29.64
C GLY A 41 -11.61 -19.40 31.06
N LEU A 42 -10.92 -20.54 31.26
CA LEU A 42 -10.71 -21.15 32.56
C LEU A 42 -9.27 -20.87 33.02
N PHE A 43 -9.11 -20.03 34.04
CA PHE A 43 -7.81 -19.57 34.53
C PHE A 43 -7.43 -20.32 35.81
N ALA A 44 -6.22 -20.85 35.87
CA ALA A 44 -5.59 -21.27 37.12
C ALA A 44 -4.38 -20.37 37.38
N ALA A 45 -4.32 -19.75 38.56
CA ALA A 45 -3.16 -18.94 38.93
C ALA A 45 -1.97 -19.85 39.27
N PRO A 46 -0.70 -19.45 39.03
CA PRO A 46 0.46 -20.31 39.25
C PRO A 46 0.61 -20.88 40.68
N HIS A 47 -0.07 -20.27 41.66
CA HIS A 47 0.02 -20.61 43.09
C HIS A 47 -1.35 -20.81 43.77
N ASP A 48 -2.45 -20.93 43.02
CA ASP A 48 -3.77 -21.32 43.55
C ASP A 48 -4.43 -22.33 42.59
N PRO A 49 -4.70 -23.59 43.01
CA PRO A 49 -5.30 -24.63 42.18
C PRO A 49 -6.82 -24.46 41.96
N SER A 50 -7.40 -23.34 42.39
CA SER A 50 -8.83 -23.01 42.22
C SER A 50 -9.07 -22.36 40.85
N PRO A 51 -9.70 -23.04 39.88
CA PRO A 51 -9.95 -22.46 38.57
C PRO A 51 -11.03 -21.37 38.63
N VAL A 52 -10.75 -20.21 38.04
CA VAL A 52 -11.69 -19.09 37.88
C VAL A 52 -12.15 -19.07 36.42
N LEU A 53 -13.47 -19.01 36.18
CA LEU A 53 -14.04 -18.87 34.84
C LEU A 53 -14.35 -17.40 34.57
N ALA A 54 -13.79 -16.82 33.50
CA ALA A 54 -14.18 -15.50 33.01
C ALA A 54 -14.91 -15.61 31.67
N LEU A 55 -15.88 -14.72 31.44
CA LEU A 55 -16.71 -14.67 30.24
C LEU A 55 -16.74 -13.24 29.68
N SER A 56 -16.67 -13.13 28.36
CA SER A 56 -16.82 -11.86 27.63
C SER A 56 -17.70 -12.03 26.40
N LEU A 57 -18.40 -10.94 26.07
CA LEU A 57 -19.43 -10.86 25.03
C LEU A 57 -19.07 -9.71 24.08
N HIS A 58 -18.97 -10.00 22.79
CA HIS A 58 -18.81 -8.98 21.75
C HIS A 58 -19.98 -9.02 20.77
N VAL A 59 -20.47 -7.82 20.40
CA VAL A 59 -21.54 -7.58 19.44
C VAL A 59 -21.01 -6.60 18.38
N ARG A 60 -21.26 -6.87 17.10
CA ARG A 60 -20.90 -5.98 15.99
C ARG A 60 -22.17 -5.47 15.27
N GLY A 61 -22.29 -4.16 15.11
CA GLY A 61 -23.36 -3.55 14.31
C GLY A 61 -22.86 -3.22 12.90
N GLY A 62 -23.56 -3.70 11.87
CA GLY A 62 -23.26 -3.38 10.47
C GLY A 62 -24.24 -2.35 9.91
N GLY A 63 -23.83 -1.09 9.75
CA GLY A 63 -24.68 -0.05 9.18
C GLY A 63 -23.97 1.24 8.81
N LEU A 64 -24.17 1.68 7.56
CA LEU A 64 -23.73 2.99 7.06
C LEU A 64 -24.59 4.12 7.65
N PHE A 65 -24.09 4.90 8.62
CA PHE A 65 -24.42 6.33 8.82
C PHE A 65 -23.43 6.99 9.81
N GLY A 66 -23.40 8.33 9.81
CA GLY A 66 -22.50 9.17 10.62
C GLY A 66 -22.81 9.20 12.13
N PRO A 67 -22.05 9.99 12.92
CA PRO A 67 -21.75 9.66 14.31
C PRO A 67 -22.84 10.07 15.32
N MET A 68 -23.29 9.11 16.13
CA MET A 68 -23.36 9.17 17.62
C MET A 68 -24.26 8.03 18.17
N ALA A 69 -23.71 7.22 19.08
CA ALA A 69 -24.34 6.83 20.36
C ALA A 69 -23.47 5.77 21.08
N ASP A 70 -22.91 6.12 22.24
CA ASP A 70 -22.23 5.14 23.10
C ASP A 70 -23.25 4.17 23.74
N LEU A 71 -23.14 2.88 23.44
CA LEU A 71 -23.80 1.84 24.23
C LEU A 71 -22.93 1.50 25.45
N LYS A 72 -23.12 2.23 26.56
CA LYS A 72 -22.48 1.94 27.85
C LYS A 72 -22.96 0.60 28.41
N LEU A 73 -22.12 -0.44 28.29
CA LEU A 73 -22.13 -1.59 29.19
C LEU A 73 -21.15 -1.32 30.34
N THR A 74 -21.64 -1.27 31.57
CA THR A 74 -20.82 -1.08 32.77
C THR A 74 -20.24 -2.43 33.25
N GLY A 75 -18.93 -2.61 33.08
CA GLY A 75 -18.17 -3.72 33.66
C GLY A 75 -16.67 -3.50 33.46
N SER A 76 -15.90 -3.46 34.54
CA SER A 76 -14.47 -3.15 34.53
C SER A 76 -13.59 -4.38 34.44
N THR A 77 -12.50 -4.33 33.65
CA THR A 77 -11.11 -4.42 34.17
C THR A 77 -10.10 -4.09 33.07
N ASP A 78 -8.95 -3.56 33.46
CA ASP A 78 -7.88 -3.07 32.59
C ASP A 78 -6.64 -3.99 32.54
N VAL A 79 -6.00 -4.00 31.35
CA VAL A 79 -4.54 -4.14 31.07
C VAL A 79 -3.78 -5.43 31.51
N LEU A 80 -3.24 -6.17 30.52
CA LEU A 80 -1.80 -6.40 30.28
C LEU A 80 -1.56 -7.23 28.98
N ALA A 81 -0.34 -7.16 28.41
CA ALA A 81 0.14 -7.86 27.19
C ALA A 81 1.65 -8.24 27.36
N PRO A 82 2.45 -8.75 26.37
CA PRO A 82 2.17 -9.21 24.98
C PRO A 82 2.95 -10.49 24.47
N VAL A 83 2.77 -10.87 23.18
CA VAL A 83 3.58 -11.81 22.30
C VAL A 83 3.49 -13.33 22.68
N THR A 84 3.69 -14.41 21.86
CA THR A 84 4.37 -14.63 20.55
C THR A 84 3.88 -15.86 19.72
N SER A 85 3.77 -15.72 18.38
CA SER A 85 3.78 -16.75 17.29
C SER A 85 2.76 -17.91 17.24
N ALA A 86 2.29 -18.25 16.02
CA ALA A 86 1.25 -19.26 15.77
C ALA A 86 1.61 -20.34 14.73
N ILE A 87 1.03 -21.53 14.91
CA ILE A 87 0.85 -22.61 13.92
C ILE A 87 -0.64 -22.98 13.95
N SER A 88 -1.30 -23.15 12.80
CA SER A 88 -2.73 -23.50 12.73
C SER A 88 -2.99 -24.81 12.00
N SER A 89 -4.08 -25.49 12.37
CA SER A 89 -4.68 -26.59 11.60
C SER A 89 -6.19 -26.48 11.64
N ASP A 90 -6.83 -26.46 10.47
CA ASP A 90 -8.27 -26.24 10.34
C ASP A 90 -9.09 -27.53 10.46
N LEU A 91 -10.30 -27.42 11.01
CA LEU A 91 -11.35 -28.44 10.96
C LEU A 91 -12.62 -27.80 10.39
N THR A 92 -13.20 -28.39 9.33
CA THR A 92 -14.41 -27.87 8.67
C THR A 92 -15.59 -28.80 8.92
N LEU A 93 -16.74 -28.24 9.31
CA LEU A 93 -18.02 -28.94 9.45
C LEU A 93 -19.10 -28.15 8.70
N ARG A 94 -19.85 -28.81 7.81
CA ARG A 94 -20.89 -28.17 6.98
C ARG A 94 -22.29 -28.52 7.51
N SER A 95 -23.08 -27.50 7.85
CA SER A 95 -24.55 -27.56 7.85
C SER A 95 -25.14 -26.16 7.67
N GLY A 96 -26.10 -26.00 6.77
CA GLY A 96 -26.77 -24.71 6.53
C GLY A 96 -28.01 -24.56 7.41
N ILE A 97 -28.10 -23.48 8.20
CA ILE A 97 -29.28 -23.11 9.00
C ILE A 97 -29.52 -21.61 8.85
N LEU A 98 -30.77 -21.24 8.52
CA LEU A 98 -31.26 -19.86 8.55
C LEU A 98 -31.92 -19.58 9.91
N LEU A 99 -31.56 -18.46 10.55
CA LEU A 99 -32.10 -18.05 11.84
C LEU A 99 -33.28 -17.07 11.64
N GLY A 100 -34.34 -17.23 12.45
CA GLY A 100 -35.57 -16.43 12.34
C GLY A 100 -35.63 -15.28 13.35
N PRO A 101 -36.20 -14.11 13.00
CA PRO A 101 -36.07 -12.86 13.77
C PRO A 101 -36.83 -12.80 15.12
N ASP A 102 -37.59 -13.83 15.52
CA ASP A 102 -38.40 -13.84 16.74
C ASP A 102 -38.13 -15.06 17.67
N GLU A 103 -37.04 -15.80 17.44
CA GLU A 103 -36.67 -16.91 18.32
C GLU A 103 -35.75 -16.45 19.47
N THR A 104 -36.08 -16.87 20.70
CA THR A 104 -35.10 -16.92 21.79
C THR A 104 -34.10 -18.04 21.51
N TYR A 105 -32.85 -17.89 21.92
CA TYR A 105 -31.84 -18.95 21.85
C TYR A 105 -31.30 -19.28 23.25
N VAL A 106 -30.82 -20.51 23.41
CA VAL A 106 -30.28 -21.07 24.64
C VAL A 106 -28.91 -21.66 24.35
N ALA A 107 -27.87 -21.09 24.98
CA ALA A 107 -26.53 -21.67 25.01
C ALA A 107 -26.32 -22.33 26.37
N THR A 108 -26.00 -23.62 26.35
CA THR A 108 -25.66 -24.41 27.54
C THR A 108 -24.21 -24.86 27.44
N LEU A 109 -23.42 -24.58 28.47
CA LEU A 109 -22.08 -25.14 28.64
C LEU A 109 -22.05 -25.93 29.96
N SER A 110 -21.68 -27.20 29.87
CA SER A 110 -21.56 -28.11 31.02
C SER A 110 -20.14 -28.67 31.04
N ALA A 111 -19.50 -28.64 32.21
CA ALA A 111 -18.21 -29.27 32.44
C ALA A 111 -18.31 -30.26 33.60
N ASP A 112 -17.78 -31.46 33.39
CA ASP A 112 -17.66 -32.50 34.39
C ASP A 112 -16.18 -32.69 34.76
N ARG A 113 -15.82 -32.27 35.98
CA ARG A 113 -14.44 -32.31 36.46
C ARG A 113 -13.92 -33.73 36.67
N ALA A 114 -14.80 -34.71 36.91
CA ALA A 114 -14.41 -36.09 37.17
C ALA A 114 -14.09 -36.87 35.89
N THR A 115 -14.62 -36.44 34.74
CA THR A 115 -14.43 -37.11 33.43
C THR A 115 -13.61 -36.29 32.44
N GLY A 116 -13.28 -35.04 32.74
CA GLY A 116 -12.58 -34.14 31.81
C GLY A 116 -13.44 -33.73 30.60
N LEU A 117 -14.74 -34.02 30.63
CA LEU A 117 -15.66 -33.81 29.53
C LEU A 117 -16.27 -32.40 29.60
N VAL A 118 -16.02 -31.61 28.56
CA VAL A 118 -16.71 -30.33 28.32
C VAL A 118 -17.74 -30.57 27.21
N SER A 119 -19.00 -30.21 27.49
CA SER A 119 -20.11 -30.35 26.56
C SER A 119 -20.74 -28.98 26.30
N PHE A 120 -20.89 -28.60 25.04
CA PHE A 120 -21.62 -27.41 24.64
C PHE A 120 -22.86 -27.80 23.81
N ARG A 121 -23.95 -27.06 24.02
CA ARG A 121 -25.21 -27.23 23.29
C ARG A 121 -25.81 -25.86 22.99
N PHE A 122 -26.07 -25.59 21.73
CA PHE A 122 -26.79 -24.42 21.27
C PHE A 122 -28.14 -24.84 20.69
N ALA A 123 -29.22 -24.28 21.20
CA ALA A 123 -30.57 -24.63 20.84
C ALA A 123 -31.48 -23.39 20.75
N THR A 124 -32.58 -23.51 20.02
CA THR A 124 -33.69 -22.55 20.11
C THR A 124 -34.35 -22.63 21.50
N GLY A 125 -35.04 -21.58 21.91
CA GLY A 125 -35.85 -21.54 23.13
C GLY A 125 -37.03 -22.52 23.13
N ARG A 126 -37.34 -23.11 21.96
CA ARG A 126 -38.30 -24.21 21.78
C ARG A 126 -37.66 -25.59 21.95
N GLY A 127 -36.33 -25.67 22.12
CA GLY A 127 -35.58 -26.90 22.40
C GLY A 127 -34.89 -27.55 21.19
N ASN A 128 -35.07 -27.03 19.98
CA ASN A 128 -34.42 -27.57 18.77
C ASN A 128 -32.91 -27.32 18.84
N VAL A 129 -32.10 -28.39 18.80
CA VAL A 129 -30.63 -28.30 18.81
C VAL A 129 -30.15 -27.84 17.44
N LEU A 130 -29.33 -26.79 17.44
CA LEU A 130 -28.70 -26.24 16.24
C LEU A 130 -27.24 -26.70 16.13
N ALA A 131 -26.55 -26.80 17.27
CA ALA A 131 -25.22 -27.41 17.38
C ALA A 131 -25.05 -28.04 18.77
N GLU A 132 -24.38 -29.18 18.85
CA GLU A 132 -23.99 -29.84 20.10
C GLU A 132 -22.65 -30.55 19.89
N GLY A 133 -21.80 -30.54 20.90
CA GLY A 133 -20.46 -31.11 20.80
C GLY A 133 -19.82 -31.38 22.15
N HIS A 134 -18.87 -32.30 22.14
CA HIS A 134 -18.17 -32.81 23.31
C HIS A 134 -16.66 -32.77 23.08
N LEU A 135 -15.91 -32.32 24.09
CA LEU A 135 -14.46 -32.30 24.10
C LEU A 135 -13.96 -33.06 25.33
N HIS A 136 -13.12 -34.07 25.12
CA HIS A 136 -12.38 -34.77 26.16
C HIS A 136 -10.98 -34.16 26.31
N LEU A 137 -10.70 -33.52 27.44
CA LEU A 137 -9.44 -32.81 27.71
C LEU A 137 -8.22 -33.77 27.79
N ASP A 138 -8.48 -35.05 28.03
CA ASP A 138 -7.53 -36.16 28.11
C ASP A 138 -7.03 -36.69 26.76
N GLN A 139 -7.47 -36.09 25.63
CA GLN A 139 -6.94 -36.40 24.28
C GLN A 139 -5.87 -35.41 23.77
N LEU A 140 -5.49 -34.41 24.57
CA LEU A 140 -4.40 -33.48 24.23
C LEU A 140 -3.04 -34.04 24.71
N PRO A 141 -1.98 -34.02 23.88
CA PRO A 141 -0.67 -34.55 24.28
C PRO A 141 -0.07 -33.69 25.40
N ALA A 142 0.24 -34.33 26.54
CA ALA A 142 0.74 -33.64 27.72
C ALA A 142 2.22 -33.22 27.59
N PRO A 143 2.65 -32.10 28.21
CA PRO A 143 1.85 -31.18 29.02
C PRO A 143 1.39 -29.94 28.20
N ALA A 144 0.14 -29.93 27.77
CA ALA A 144 -0.50 -28.73 27.26
C ALA A 144 -1.05 -27.89 28.43
N TYR A 145 -0.61 -26.63 28.53
CA TYR A 145 -1.25 -25.66 29.41
C TYR A 145 -2.45 -25.03 28.67
N ALA A 146 -3.55 -24.76 29.39
CA ALA A 146 -4.75 -24.19 28.77
C ALA A 146 -4.59 -22.67 28.56
N GLY A 147 -4.05 -22.28 27.41
CA GLY A 147 -4.06 -20.90 26.94
C GLY A 147 -5.46 -20.42 26.50
N SER A 148 -5.61 -19.11 26.33
CA SER A 148 -6.85 -18.48 25.87
C SER A 148 -7.20 -18.84 24.42
N GLY A 149 -8.22 -19.67 24.23
CA GLY A 149 -8.75 -19.97 22.90
C GLY A 149 -9.85 -18.99 22.47
N VAL A 150 -9.67 -18.28 21.35
CA VAL A 150 -10.78 -17.53 20.71
C VAL A 150 -11.50 -18.45 19.73
N PHE A 151 -12.83 -18.52 19.87
CA PHE A 151 -13.70 -19.18 18.91
C PHE A 151 -14.29 -18.15 17.96
N SER A 152 -13.99 -18.26 16.67
CA SER A 152 -14.65 -17.46 15.63
C SER A 152 -15.44 -18.36 14.68
N ALA A 153 -16.69 -17.99 14.42
CA ALA A 153 -17.52 -18.53 13.36
C ALA A 153 -17.73 -17.43 12.30
N ASP A 154 -17.43 -17.75 11.04
CA ASP A 154 -17.71 -16.89 9.88
C ASP A 154 -18.74 -17.61 8.99
N GLY A 155 -19.67 -16.84 8.45
CA GLY A 155 -20.86 -17.33 7.76
C GLY A 155 -21.16 -16.49 6.53
N ARG A 156 -20.56 -16.85 5.40
CA ARG A 156 -20.90 -16.31 4.07
C ARG A 156 -21.18 -17.48 3.12
N GLY A 157 -22.40 -17.56 2.60
CA GLY A 157 -22.76 -18.54 1.56
C GLY A 157 -23.25 -19.91 2.05
N GLY A 158 -23.53 -20.09 3.36
CA GLY A 158 -24.17 -21.30 3.89
C GLY A 158 -23.23 -22.43 4.35
N ASP A 159 -21.93 -22.30 4.11
CA ASP A 159 -20.90 -23.07 4.80
C ASP A 159 -20.47 -22.35 6.09
N TRP A 160 -20.16 -23.11 7.14
CA TRP A 160 -19.66 -22.59 8.42
C TRP A 160 -18.24 -23.11 8.68
N SER A 161 -17.37 -22.26 9.22
CA SER A 161 -16.06 -22.69 9.74
C SER A 161 -15.91 -22.26 11.19
N VAL A 162 -15.62 -23.20 12.09
CA VAL A 162 -15.18 -22.90 13.46
C VAL A 162 -13.67 -22.89 13.48
N ARG A 163 -13.06 -21.75 13.77
CA ARG A 163 -11.59 -21.63 13.91
C ARG A 163 -11.20 -21.55 15.38
N PHE A 164 -10.18 -22.31 15.73
CA PHE A 164 -9.49 -22.23 17.01
C PHE A 164 -8.31 -21.28 16.86
N HIS A 165 -8.32 -20.18 17.60
CA HIS A 165 -7.14 -19.32 17.72
C HIS A 165 -6.45 -19.62 19.03
N GLU A 166 -5.18 -20.00 18.94
CA GLU A 166 -4.20 -20.20 20.03
C GLU A 166 -4.40 -21.41 20.96
N LEU A 167 -3.29 -22.13 21.19
CA LEU A 167 -3.12 -23.10 22.27
C LEU A 167 -1.69 -22.94 22.80
N ALA A 168 -1.53 -22.08 23.82
CA ALA A 168 -0.23 -21.67 24.32
C ALA A 168 0.46 -22.77 25.14
N VAL A 169 1.74 -23.02 24.88
CA VAL A 169 2.62 -23.85 25.71
C VAL A 169 3.78 -22.98 26.17
N ASP A 170 4.09 -22.99 27.46
CA ASP A 170 5.09 -22.11 28.08
C ASP A 170 6.53 -22.47 27.63
N ASP A 171 7.30 -21.44 27.31
CA ASP A 171 8.61 -21.52 26.62
C ASP A 171 9.77 -21.88 27.57
N ALA A 172 9.49 -22.08 28.85
CA ALA A 172 10.45 -22.20 29.94
C ALA A 172 11.38 -23.45 29.91
N HIS A 173 11.23 -24.38 28.95
CA HIS A 173 11.95 -25.67 28.96
C HIS A 173 12.76 -26.03 27.70
N VAL A 174 12.83 -25.17 26.66
CA VAL A 174 13.64 -25.49 25.45
C VAL A 174 15.10 -25.05 25.60
N ARG A 175 15.83 -25.72 26.49
CA ARG A 175 17.30 -25.77 26.49
C ARG A 175 17.80 -27.19 26.74
N ILE A 176 18.09 -27.92 25.66
CA ILE A 176 19.18 -28.90 25.47
C ILE A 176 19.07 -29.43 24.03
N GLY A 177 20.19 -29.51 23.31
CA GLY A 177 20.20 -29.87 21.90
C GLY A 177 20.30 -31.38 21.64
N ASN A 178 19.39 -31.91 20.80
CA ASN A 178 19.68 -32.81 19.67
C ASN A 178 18.35 -33.13 18.94
N PRO A 179 18.36 -33.29 17.60
CA PRO A 179 17.14 -33.65 16.87
C PRO A 179 16.81 -35.13 17.07
N LEU A 180 15.63 -35.42 17.63
CA LEU A 180 15.02 -36.75 17.56
C LEU A 180 14.28 -36.90 16.22
N PRO A 181 14.44 -38.03 15.49
CA PRO A 181 13.69 -38.28 14.27
C PRO A 181 12.27 -38.73 14.62
N LEU A 182 11.27 -37.90 14.29
CA LEU A 182 9.87 -38.31 14.35
C LEU A 182 9.45 -38.91 13.00
N GLU A 183 9.43 -40.24 12.94
CA GLU A 183 8.76 -40.99 11.88
C GLU A 183 7.25 -40.69 11.90
N ARG A 184 6.66 -40.46 10.73
CA ARG A 184 5.23 -40.18 10.58
C ARG A 184 4.41 -41.45 10.76
N ASN A 185 3.87 -41.69 11.94
CA ASN A 185 2.76 -42.63 12.12
C ASN A 185 1.43 -41.96 11.72
N PRO A 186 0.67 -42.51 10.75
CA PRO A 186 -0.68 -42.02 10.46
C PRO A 186 -1.66 -42.45 11.56
N VAL A 187 -2.40 -41.50 12.11
CA VAL A 187 -3.54 -41.79 13.01
C VAL A 187 -4.70 -42.31 12.16
N VAL A 188 -5.11 -43.56 12.39
CA VAL A 188 -6.24 -44.19 11.71
C VAL A 188 -7.50 -44.05 12.57
N LEU A 189 -8.49 -43.30 12.10
CA LEU A 189 -9.81 -43.27 12.72
C LEU A 189 -10.65 -44.47 12.23
N ARG A 190 -11.04 -45.35 13.16
CA ARG A 190 -12.01 -46.42 12.91
C ARG A 190 -13.42 -45.92 13.29
N VAL A 191 -14.34 -45.95 12.33
CA VAL A 191 -15.78 -45.95 12.62
C VAL A 191 -16.26 -47.40 12.54
N VAL A 192 -16.76 -47.94 13.65
CA VAL A 192 -17.36 -49.28 13.71
C VAL A 192 -18.87 -49.12 13.81
N GLN A 193 -19.61 -49.62 12.82
CA GLN A 193 -21.04 -49.86 13.00
C GLN A 193 -21.26 -51.15 13.81
N PRO A 194 -22.24 -51.20 14.72
CA PRO A 194 -22.59 -52.46 15.39
C PRO A 194 -23.28 -53.39 14.39
N GLY A 195 -22.66 -54.54 14.06
CA GLY A 195 -23.42 -55.67 13.50
C GLY A 195 -22.82 -56.53 12.37
N ASP A 196 -21.60 -56.33 11.88
CA ASP A 196 -21.02 -57.29 10.92
C ASP A 196 -19.53 -57.60 11.17
N GLU A 197 -19.22 -58.89 11.31
CA GLU A 197 -17.88 -59.43 11.42
C GLU A 197 -17.44 -60.00 10.06
N ARG A 198 -16.66 -59.23 9.30
CA ARG A 198 -15.72 -59.76 8.29
C ARG A 198 -14.71 -58.72 7.82
N ASN A 199 -13.43 -58.99 8.04
CA ASN A 199 -12.34 -58.33 7.31
C ASN A 199 -12.27 -58.92 5.89
N LEU A 200 -11.85 -58.13 4.88
CA LEU A 200 -10.87 -58.49 3.83
C LEU A 200 -10.68 -57.34 2.79
N PHE A 201 -9.49 -56.74 2.82
CA PHE A 201 -8.81 -55.95 1.75
C PHE A 201 -9.40 -54.63 1.20
N THR A 202 -8.53 -53.95 0.44
CA THR A 202 -8.50 -52.52 0.12
C THR A 202 -8.51 -52.29 -1.39
N VAL A 203 -9.14 -51.22 -1.88
CA VAL A 203 -8.63 -50.27 -2.90
C VAL A 203 -9.65 -49.11 -3.05
N SER A 204 -9.20 -48.01 -3.67
CA SER A 204 -9.73 -46.65 -3.68
C SER A 204 -11.08 -46.40 -4.36
N GLU A 205 -11.65 -45.23 -4.02
CA GLU A 205 -12.82 -44.53 -4.56
C GLU A 205 -14.23 -45.00 -4.11
N PRO A 206 -15.04 -44.09 -3.52
CA PRO A 206 -16.47 -44.28 -3.35
C PRO A 206 -17.25 -43.65 -4.52
N VAL A 207 -17.59 -44.47 -5.51
CA VAL A 207 -18.89 -44.33 -6.18
C VAL A 207 -19.94 -44.93 -5.25
N TYR A 208 -21.11 -44.30 -5.14
CA TYR A 208 -22.32 -45.00 -4.72
C TYR A 208 -23.44 -44.80 -5.75
N VAL A 209 -24.04 -45.92 -6.14
CA VAL A 209 -25.23 -46.03 -6.97
C VAL A 209 -26.26 -46.83 -6.18
N ASP A 210 -27.51 -46.38 -6.20
CA ASP A 210 -28.70 -47.23 -6.18
C ASP A 210 -29.91 -46.36 -6.62
N SER A 211 -30.80 -46.79 -7.52
CA SER A 211 -30.75 -47.95 -8.42
C SER A 211 -31.75 -47.77 -9.58
N GLN A 212 -31.30 -47.98 -10.81
CA GLN A 212 -31.93 -48.78 -11.87
C GLN A 212 -31.23 -48.47 -13.20
N LEU A 213 -30.63 -49.51 -13.80
CA LEU A 213 -29.93 -49.41 -15.06
C LEU A 213 -30.64 -50.31 -16.08
N THR A 214 -31.15 -49.72 -17.14
CA THR A 214 -31.45 -50.42 -18.39
C THR A 214 -30.83 -49.60 -19.50
N ALA A 215 -29.85 -50.17 -20.20
CA ALA A 215 -29.13 -49.48 -21.26
C ALA A 215 -29.47 -50.11 -22.60
N GLU A 216 -29.80 -49.29 -23.60
CA GLU A 216 -29.36 -49.56 -24.95
C GLU A 216 -29.14 -48.29 -25.80
N ARG A 217 -28.37 -48.49 -26.85
CA ARG A 217 -27.78 -47.54 -27.82
C ARG A 217 -28.88 -46.98 -28.75
N ILE A 218 -28.85 -45.77 -29.29
CA ILE A 218 -28.05 -45.25 -30.43
C ILE A 218 -28.33 -43.73 -30.56
N ALA A 219 -27.35 -42.94 -31.04
CA ALA A 219 -27.43 -41.49 -31.34
C ALA A 219 -28.59 -41.09 -32.31
N PRO A 220 -29.02 -39.80 -32.44
CA PRO A 220 -28.23 -38.59 -32.20
C PRO A 220 -28.91 -37.35 -31.53
N ALA A 221 -28.05 -36.44 -31.05
CA ALA A 221 -28.17 -34.97 -30.93
C ALA A 221 -29.52 -34.31 -30.55
N ARG A 222 -29.53 -33.63 -29.38
CA ARG A 222 -30.13 -32.28 -29.17
C ARG A 222 -29.90 -31.74 -27.75
N GLY A 223 -29.71 -30.43 -27.64
CA GLY A 223 -29.91 -29.62 -26.42
C GLY A 223 -28.89 -29.77 -25.28
N LEU A 224 -27.98 -28.78 -25.15
CA LEU A 224 -27.25 -28.52 -23.90
C LEU A 224 -27.77 -27.21 -23.29
N PRO A 225 -27.94 -27.11 -21.95
CA PRO A 225 -28.43 -25.90 -21.30
C PRO A 225 -27.32 -24.87 -21.10
N GLY A 226 -27.55 -23.65 -21.59
CA GLY A 226 -26.71 -22.47 -21.33
C GLY A 226 -27.43 -21.44 -20.43
N THR A 227 -26.65 -20.61 -19.74
CA THR A 227 -27.17 -19.48 -18.96
C THR A 227 -26.92 -18.17 -19.72
N TYR A 228 -27.85 -17.21 -19.66
CA TYR A 228 -27.73 -15.96 -20.39
C TYR A 228 -27.90 -14.73 -19.49
N ARG A 229 -27.32 -13.62 -19.92
CA ARG A 229 -27.57 -12.28 -19.36
C ARG A 229 -27.85 -11.33 -20.52
N ILE A 230 -28.95 -10.59 -20.44
CA ILE A 230 -29.27 -9.52 -21.37
C ILE A 230 -29.20 -8.20 -20.62
N GLU A 231 -28.37 -7.29 -21.09
CA GLU A 231 -28.35 -5.89 -20.65
C GLU A 231 -29.02 -5.02 -21.71
N VAL A 232 -29.94 -4.16 -21.29
CA VAL A 232 -30.54 -3.13 -22.14
C VAL A 232 -30.05 -1.76 -21.65
N LEU A 233 -29.24 -1.10 -22.46
CA LEU A 233 -28.75 0.25 -22.23
C LEU A 233 -29.61 1.22 -23.04
N THR A 234 -30.49 1.93 -22.32
CA THR A 234 -31.35 2.96 -22.91
C THR A 234 -30.66 4.32 -22.77
N ASP A 235 -30.51 5.05 -23.88
CA ASP A 235 -30.06 6.45 -23.90
C ASP A 235 -31.27 7.37 -24.18
N PRO A 236 -31.97 7.84 -23.13
CA PRO A 236 -33.00 8.86 -23.27
C PRO A 236 -32.34 10.23 -23.46
N TYR A 237 -32.34 10.69 -24.72
CA TYR A 237 -31.84 12.00 -25.16
C TYR A 237 -31.85 13.10 -24.09
N GLY A 238 -30.67 13.70 -23.87
CA GLY A 238 -30.42 14.67 -22.81
C GLY A 238 -31.41 15.83 -22.75
N GLY A 239 -32.32 15.77 -21.78
CA GLY A 239 -33.29 16.82 -21.45
C GLY A 239 -34.09 16.41 -20.22
N GLY A 240 -33.90 17.09 -19.10
CA GLY A 240 -34.69 16.84 -17.88
C GLY A 240 -36.18 17.10 -18.12
N ARG A 241 -37.05 16.27 -17.52
CA ARG A 241 -38.50 16.49 -17.61
C ARG A 241 -38.86 17.84 -16.98
N PRO A 242 -39.64 18.71 -17.64
CA PRO A 242 -40.01 20.03 -17.09
C PRO A 242 -40.84 20.00 -15.80
N ASP A 243 -41.37 18.84 -15.40
CA ASP A 243 -42.28 18.66 -14.26
C ASP A 243 -41.59 18.27 -12.95
N GLY A 244 -40.27 18.03 -12.97
CA GLY A 244 -39.51 17.61 -11.77
C GLY A 244 -39.81 16.18 -11.29
N SER A 245 -40.50 15.35 -12.10
CA SER A 245 -40.66 13.93 -11.80
C SER A 245 -39.31 13.20 -11.93
N PRO A 246 -38.98 12.25 -11.02
CA PRO A 246 -37.73 11.50 -11.12
C PRO A 246 -37.69 10.68 -12.41
N GLN A 247 -36.52 10.63 -13.05
CA GLN A 247 -36.31 9.72 -14.18
C GLN A 247 -36.36 8.26 -13.69
N PRO A 248 -36.94 7.33 -14.47
CA PRO A 248 -36.80 5.91 -14.20
C PRO A 248 -35.32 5.51 -14.35
N GLU A 249 -34.80 4.68 -13.44
CA GLU A 249 -33.41 4.23 -13.51
C GLU A 249 -33.18 3.33 -14.75
N PRO A 250 -32.21 3.65 -15.63
CA PRO A 250 -31.93 2.83 -16.79
C PRO A 250 -30.97 1.69 -16.41
N ARG A 251 -31.53 0.59 -15.86
CA ARG A 251 -30.89 -0.74 -15.73
C ARG A 251 -31.91 -1.78 -15.24
N GLU A 252 -32.57 -2.47 -16.16
CA GLU A 252 -33.17 -3.77 -15.85
C GLU A 252 -32.22 -4.89 -16.28
N ASN A 253 -31.59 -5.56 -15.31
CA ASN A 253 -30.84 -6.78 -15.55
C ASN A 253 -31.79 -7.98 -15.50
N TRP A 254 -32.05 -8.61 -16.64
CA TRP A 254 -32.87 -9.82 -16.70
C TRP A 254 -31.97 -11.06 -16.61
N HIS A 255 -32.24 -11.90 -15.60
CA HIS A 255 -31.52 -13.15 -15.33
C HIS A 255 -32.48 -14.35 -15.43
N GLY A 256 -32.08 -15.42 -16.11
CA GLY A 256 -32.89 -16.63 -16.24
C GLY A 256 -32.12 -17.84 -16.78
N THR A 257 -32.68 -19.02 -16.54
CA THR A 257 -32.18 -20.31 -17.03
C THR A 257 -33.23 -20.92 -17.96
N LEU A 258 -32.86 -21.36 -19.16
CA LEU A 258 -33.81 -21.98 -20.09
C LEU A 258 -34.21 -23.39 -19.61
N PRO A 259 -35.51 -23.75 -19.58
CA PRO A 259 -35.93 -25.12 -19.35
C PRO A 259 -35.43 -26.06 -20.47
N PRO A 260 -35.12 -27.34 -20.18
CA PRO A 260 -34.71 -28.30 -21.20
C PRO A 260 -35.75 -28.42 -22.33
N GLY A 261 -35.34 -28.13 -23.56
CA GLY A 261 -36.22 -28.15 -24.75
C GLY A 261 -36.79 -26.79 -25.19
N GLN A 262 -36.34 -25.67 -24.58
CA GLN A 262 -36.52 -24.33 -25.15
C GLN A 262 -35.18 -23.72 -25.56
N ASP A 263 -35.01 -23.52 -26.88
CA ASP A 263 -33.77 -23.03 -27.48
C ASP A 263 -33.79 -21.50 -27.72
N ARG A 264 -34.78 -20.78 -27.15
CA ARG A 264 -35.17 -19.43 -27.59
C ARG A 264 -35.51 -18.51 -26.42
N ILE A 265 -35.07 -17.25 -26.51
CA ILE A 265 -35.44 -16.14 -25.62
C ILE A 265 -36.38 -15.21 -26.38
N ARG A 266 -37.47 -14.77 -25.74
CA ARG A 266 -38.47 -13.84 -26.32
C ARG A 266 -38.38 -12.49 -25.61
N LEU A 267 -38.25 -11.40 -26.37
CA LEU A 267 -38.36 -10.02 -25.90
C LEU A 267 -39.37 -9.27 -26.77
N THR A 268 -40.30 -8.55 -26.16
CA THR A 268 -41.35 -7.81 -26.89
C THR A 268 -41.00 -6.33 -26.95
N LEU A 269 -40.76 -5.80 -28.15
CA LEU A 269 -40.38 -4.39 -28.33
C LEU A 269 -41.52 -3.37 -28.06
N SER A 270 -42.75 -3.82 -27.77
CA SER A 270 -43.87 -2.96 -27.36
C SER A 270 -43.61 -2.19 -26.04
N ASP A 271 -42.71 -2.71 -25.22
CA ASP A 271 -42.54 -2.28 -23.83
C ASP A 271 -41.36 -1.29 -23.68
N LEU A 272 -40.52 -1.19 -24.73
CA LEU A 272 -39.39 -0.26 -24.81
C LEU A 272 -39.78 0.97 -25.64
N GLY A 273 -40.01 2.10 -24.97
CA GLY A 273 -40.45 3.35 -25.60
C GLY A 273 -39.46 3.94 -26.63
N THR A 274 -39.84 5.03 -27.29
CA THR A 274 -39.01 5.69 -28.31
C THR A 274 -37.68 6.20 -27.72
N GLY A 275 -36.56 5.68 -28.22
CA GLY A 275 -35.22 6.06 -27.78
C GLY A 275 -34.13 5.31 -28.54
N ARG A 276 -32.86 5.58 -28.20
CA ARG A 276 -31.73 4.75 -28.64
C ARG A 276 -31.56 3.62 -27.62
N HIS A 277 -31.64 2.38 -28.11
CA HIS A 277 -31.51 1.17 -27.31
C HIS A 277 -30.29 0.38 -27.76
N GLU A 278 -29.49 -0.08 -26.80
CA GLU A 278 -28.34 -0.95 -27.01
C GLU A 278 -28.57 -2.24 -26.23
N PHE A 279 -28.46 -3.38 -26.91
CA PHE A 279 -28.73 -4.71 -26.36
C PHE A 279 -27.42 -5.49 -26.31
N VAL A 280 -27.00 -5.92 -25.12
CA VAL A 280 -25.82 -6.76 -24.93
C VAL A 280 -26.28 -8.15 -24.47
N VAL A 281 -25.94 -9.19 -25.22
CA VAL A 281 -26.32 -10.58 -24.89
C VAL A 281 -25.06 -11.36 -24.57
N HIS A 282 -24.89 -11.74 -23.30
CA HIS A 282 -23.82 -12.62 -22.86
C HIS A 282 -24.34 -14.06 -22.77
N TYR A 283 -23.64 -14.99 -23.42
CA TYR A 283 -23.90 -16.42 -23.37
C TYR A 283 -22.81 -17.10 -22.54
N LEU A 284 -23.20 -17.83 -21.50
CA LEU A 284 -22.31 -18.52 -20.56
C LEU A 284 -22.64 -20.02 -20.58
N GLU A 285 -21.72 -20.82 -21.12
CA GLU A 285 -21.80 -22.28 -21.07
C GLU A 285 -21.22 -22.82 -19.75
N PRO A 286 -21.73 -23.94 -19.21
CA PRO A 286 -21.05 -24.68 -18.14
C PRO A 286 -19.78 -25.35 -18.67
N GLU A 287 -18.73 -25.40 -17.86
CA GLU A 287 -17.55 -26.23 -18.15
C GLU A 287 -17.93 -27.72 -18.17
N TYR A 288 -17.44 -28.45 -19.17
CA TYR A 288 -17.51 -29.91 -19.22
C TYR A 288 -16.10 -30.49 -19.25
N GLU A 289 -15.78 -31.34 -18.29
CA GLU A 289 -14.58 -32.16 -18.30
C GLU A 289 -14.84 -33.46 -19.07
N LEU A 290 -13.95 -33.81 -20.00
CA LEU A 290 -14.05 -35.04 -20.79
C LEU A 290 -12.75 -35.83 -20.70
N GLU A 291 -12.74 -36.87 -19.87
CA GLU A 291 -11.64 -37.83 -19.80
C GLU A 291 -11.54 -38.62 -21.12
N LEU A 292 -10.39 -38.50 -21.78
CA LEU A 292 -9.94 -39.49 -22.74
C LEU A 292 -8.81 -40.30 -22.12
N ALA A 293 -8.66 -41.56 -22.52
CA ALA A 293 -7.77 -42.54 -21.88
C ALA A 293 -6.26 -42.18 -21.84
N ARG A 294 -5.85 -41.02 -22.39
CA ARG A 294 -4.51 -40.40 -22.25
C ARG A 294 -4.54 -38.85 -22.20
N GLY A 295 -5.57 -38.24 -21.60
CA GLY A 295 -5.56 -36.80 -21.25
C GLY A 295 -6.92 -36.10 -21.39
N THR A 296 -7.08 -35.00 -20.66
CA THR A 296 -8.29 -34.16 -20.66
C THR A 296 -8.28 -33.15 -21.81
N LEU A 297 -9.43 -32.96 -22.47
CA LEU A 297 -9.62 -31.97 -23.53
C LEU A 297 -10.57 -30.86 -23.07
N TYR A 298 -10.15 -29.60 -23.22
CA TYR A 298 -10.99 -28.42 -23.01
C TYR A 298 -11.19 -27.67 -24.33
N VAL A 299 -12.41 -27.21 -24.60
CA VAL A 299 -12.83 -26.53 -25.86
C VAL A 299 -13.65 -25.30 -25.50
N VAL A 300 -13.39 -24.15 -26.14
CA VAL A 300 -14.17 -22.91 -25.97
C VAL A 300 -14.37 -22.20 -27.30
N ALA A 301 -15.57 -21.67 -27.51
CA ALA A 301 -15.99 -20.95 -28.70
C ALA A 301 -15.39 -19.52 -28.80
N ALA A 302 -15.57 -18.87 -29.96
CA ALA A 302 -15.22 -17.46 -30.15
C ALA A 302 -16.41 -16.55 -29.84
N THR A 303 -16.16 -15.41 -29.18
CA THR A 303 -17.18 -14.38 -28.93
C THR A 303 -17.19 -13.37 -30.07
N VAL A 304 -18.34 -13.19 -30.71
CA VAL A 304 -18.60 -12.10 -31.66
C VAL A 304 -19.67 -11.22 -31.06
N GLU A 305 -19.34 -9.95 -30.82
CA GLU A 305 -20.30 -8.95 -30.38
C GLU A 305 -20.89 -8.26 -31.62
N ALA A 306 -22.22 -8.28 -31.71
CA ALA A 306 -22.97 -7.73 -32.83
C ALA A 306 -24.09 -6.83 -32.32
N PHE A 307 -24.05 -5.56 -32.73
CA PHE A 307 -25.02 -4.55 -32.29
C PHE A 307 -25.68 -3.92 -33.51
N LEU A 308 -27.00 -3.73 -33.46
CA LEU A 308 -27.76 -3.05 -34.50
C LEU A 308 -28.04 -1.61 -34.06
N ARG A 309 -27.44 -0.63 -34.75
CA ARG A 309 -27.77 0.80 -34.55
C ARG A 309 -28.81 1.23 -35.58
N TYR A 310 -29.89 1.84 -35.12
CA TYR A 310 -31.00 2.32 -35.96
C TYR A 310 -31.39 3.76 -35.60
N GLU A 311 -31.78 4.54 -36.62
CA GLU A 311 -32.35 5.88 -36.46
C GLU A 311 -33.80 5.92 -36.93
N GLY A 312 -34.73 6.15 -36.00
CA GLY A 312 -36.15 6.36 -36.32
C GLY A 312 -36.42 7.72 -36.97
N PRO A 313 -37.51 7.86 -37.75
CA PRO A 313 -37.85 9.13 -38.39
C PRO A 313 -38.18 10.23 -37.36
N GLY A 314 -37.21 11.13 -37.16
CA GLY A 314 -37.27 12.30 -36.27
C GLY A 314 -37.02 13.64 -36.99
N VAL A 315 -37.08 13.66 -38.32
CA VAL A 315 -37.06 14.89 -39.12
C VAL A 315 -38.44 15.08 -39.75
N GLN A 316 -38.95 16.30 -39.77
CA GLN A 316 -40.27 16.63 -40.32
C GLN A 316 -40.43 16.08 -41.75
N LEU A 317 -41.37 15.15 -41.90
CA LEU A 317 -41.94 14.76 -43.18
C LEU A 317 -43.43 15.04 -43.12
N GLU A 318 -43.94 15.81 -44.08
CA GLU A 318 -45.39 15.92 -44.29
C GLU A 318 -45.97 14.53 -44.60
N PRO A 319 -47.23 14.26 -44.21
CA PRO A 319 -47.81 12.93 -44.36
C PRO A 319 -48.05 12.57 -45.83
N SER A 320 -47.08 11.93 -46.47
CA SER A 320 -47.31 11.19 -47.71
C SER A 320 -48.02 9.89 -47.38
N THR A 321 -49.35 9.90 -47.49
CA THR A 321 -50.13 8.67 -47.63
C THR A 321 -49.61 7.87 -48.83
N GLU A 322 -49.32 6.59 -48.62
CA GLU A 322 -48.93 5.59 -49.63
C GLU A 322 -47.46 5.66 -50.12
N GLY A 323 -46.54 5.13 -49.30
CA GLY A 323 -45.19 4.75 -49.71
C GLY A 323 -44.54 3.80 -48.69
N PRO A 324 -43.69 2.82 -49.11
CA PRO A 324 -43.07 1.87 -48.18
C PRO A 324 -41.99 2.54 -47.33
N PHE A 325 -41.98 2.23 -46.03
CA PHE A 325 -40.92 2.66 -45.12
C PHE A 325 -39.56 2.08 -45.56
N ARG A 326 -38.54 2.94 -45.60
CA ARG A 326 -37.13 2.57 -45.81
C ARG A 326 -36.38 2.76 -44.50
N TYR A 327 -35.80 1.70 -43.98
CA TYR A 327 -35.01 1.73 -42.75
C TYR A 327 -33.53 1.75 -43.13
N ARG A 328 -32.78 2.74 -42.62
CA ARG A 328 -31.31 2.73 -42.65
C ARG A 328 -30.80 2.43 -41.26
N GLY A 329 -29.83 1.53 -41.16
CA GLY A 329 -29.15 1.20 -39.92
C GLY A 329 -27.71 0.81 -40.17
N GLU A 330 -26.94 0.67 -39.10
CA GLU A 330 -25.59 0.15 -39.13
C GLU A 330 -25.52 -1.12 -38.28
N LEU A 331 -25.06 -2.22 -38.89
CA LEU A 331 -24.66 -3.41 -38.16
C LEU A 331 -23.20 -3.21 -37.72
N VAL A 332 -22.98 -3.06 -36.42
CA VAL A 332 -21.66 -2.88 -35.83
C VAL A 332 -21.16 -4.20 -35.29
N LEU A 333 -19.97 -4.60 -35.73
CA LEU A 333 -19.36 -5.89 -35.40
C LEU A 333 -17.99 -5.68 -34.76
N VAL A 334 -17.73 -6.42 -33.69
CA VAL A 334 -16.41 -6.50 -33.04
C VAL A 334 -16.04 -7.96 -32.84
N ALA A 335 -14.80 -8.31 -33.21
CA ALA A 335 -14.25 -9.65 -33.02
C ALA A 335 -13.01 -9.62 -32.11
N ASP A 336 -12.84 -10.64 -31.27
CA ASP A 336 -11.70 -10.80 -30.37
C ASP A 336 -10.39 -11.21 -31.09
N ARG A 337 -10.51 -11.60 -32.36
CA ARG A 337 -9.47 -12.11 -33.27
C ARG A 337 -9.83 -11.78 -34.72
N ASP A 338 -8.90 -12.00 -35.64
CA ASP A 338 -9.18 -11.93 -37.08
C ASP A 338 -10.11 -13.08 -37.51
N LEU A 339 -11.21 -12.74 -38.18
CA LEU A 339 -12.16 -13.70 -38.76
C LEU A 339 -12.32 -13.38 -40.24
N GLN A 340 -12.19 -14.38 -41.12
CA GLN A 340 -12.42 -14.22 -42.55
C GLN A 340 -13.74 -14.87 -42.97
N ASP A 341 -14.39 -14.28 -43.97
CA ASP A 341 -15.61 -14.80 -44.60
C ASP A 341 -16.79 -15.10 -43.66
N VAL A 342 -16.95 -14.31 -42.59
CA VAL A 342 -18.10 -14.42 -41.67
C VAL A 342 -19.38 -14.11 -42.44
N LYS A 343 -20.20 -15.13 -42.66
CA LYS A 343 -21.52 -14.99 -43.27
C LYS A 343 -22.53 -14.58 -42.23
N ILE A 344 -23.18 -13.46 -42.46
CA ILE A 344 -24.22 -12.91 -41.60
C ILE A 344 -25.51 -12.87 -42.41
N ARG A 345 -26.58 -13.40 -41.82
CA ARG A 345 -27.96 -13.28 -42.32
C ARG A 345 -28.78 -12.53 -41.29
N LEU A 346 -29.55 -11.56 -41.76
CA LEU A 346 -30.62 -10.91 -41.02
C LEU A 346 -31.93 -11.34 -41.67
N THR A 347 -32.81 -11.95 -40.88
CA THR A 347 -34.18 -12.30 -41.26
C THR A 347 -35.19 -11.40 -40.54
N ALA A 348 -36.39 -11.33 -41.13
CA ALA A 348 -37.50 -10.49 -40.77
C ALA A 348 -38.76 -11.36 -40.75
N ARG A 349 -39.49 -11.38 -39.63
CA ARG A 349 -40.80 -12.03 -39.57
C ARG A 349 -41.90 -10.96 -39.41
N PRO A 350 -42.95 -10.96 -40.26
CA PRO A 350 -44.12 -10.10 -40.05
C PRO A 350 -44.79 -10.41 -38.71
N ALA A 351 -45.44 -9.40 -38.11
CA ALA A 351 -46.12 -9.51 -36.81
C ALA A 351 -47.36 -10.44 -36.79
N GLU A 352 -47.74 -11.03 -37.92
CA GLU A 352 -48.77 -12.07 -37.99
C GLU A 352 -48.17 -13.41 -37.53
N GLN A 353 -48.76 -14.01 -36.49
CA GLN A 353 -48.35 -15.31 -35.98
C GLN A 353 -48.43 -16.35 -37.11
N ASP A 354 -47.36 -17.13 -37.26
CA ASP A 354 -47.13 -18.24 -38.22
C ASP A 354 -46.57 -17.90 -39.62
N ALA A 355 -46.20 -16.65 -39.92
CA ALA A 355 -45.41 -16.35 -41.13
C ALA A 355 -43.96 -16.87 -41.04
N GLU A 356 -43.36 -17.38 -42.13
CA GLU A 356 -41.93 -17.75 -42.17
C GLU A 356 -41.00 -16.51 -42.20
N PRO A 357 -39.76 -16.55 -41.65
CA PRO A 357 -38.85 -15.42 -41.69
C PRO A 357 -38.34 -15.17 -43.12
N ALA A 358 -38.56 -13.97 -43.63
CA ALA A 358 -37.99 -13.49 -44.89
C ALA A 358 -36.56 -12.99 -44.68
N LEU A 359 -35.63 -13.32 -45.58
CA LEU A 359 -34.28 -12.77 -45.54
C LEU A 359 -34.29 -11.28 -45.94
N VAL A 360 -33.97 -10.38 -45.00
CA VAL A 360 -33.92 -8.93 -45.25
C VAL A 360 -32.54 -8.47 -45.69
N TRP A 361 -31.48 -9.11 -45.20
CA TRP A 361 -30.10 -8.80 -45.59
C TRP A 361 -29.17 -10.00 -45.41
N GLN A 362 -28.20 -10.16 -46.30
CA GLN A 362 -27.10 -11.12 -46.15
C GLN A 362 -25.79 -10.47 -46.59
N GLY A 363 -24.76 -10.63 -45.77
CA GLY A 363 -23.41 -10.16 -46.07
C GLY A 363 -22.36 -11.22 -45.75
N THR A 364 -21.17 -11.05 -46.32
CA THR A 364 -19.96 -11.77 -45.92
C THR A 364 -18.92 -10.72 -45.54
N VAL A 365 -18.36 -10.84 -44.35
CA VAL A 365 -17.46 -9.84 -43.77
C VAL A 365 -16.22 -10.50 -43.17
N SER A 366 -15.06 -9.92 -43.46
CA SER A 366 -13.84 -10.20 -42.71
C SER A 366 -13.69 -9.15 -41.61
N LEU A 367 -13.52 -9.61 -40.37
CA LEU A 367 -13.32 -8.79 -39.18
C LEU A 367 -11.85 -8.89 -38.77
N GLN A 368 -11.28 -7.79 -38.29
CA GLN A 368 -9.94 -7.77 -37.70
C GLN A 368 -10.06 -7.66 -36.18
N ALA A 369 -9.12 -8.27 -35.47
CA ALA A 369 -9.09 -8.31 -34.01
C ALA A 369 -9.18 -6.91 -33.41
N ARG A 370 -10.20 -6.66 -32.57
CA ARG A 370 -10.45 -5.37 -31.90
C ARG A 370 -10.69 -4.19 -32.85
N VAL A 371 -10.92 -4.42 -34.14
CA VAL A 371 -11.32 -3.38 -35.10
C VAL A 371 -12.84 -3.38 -35.24
N THR A 372 -13.49 -2.35 -34.73
CA THR A 372 -14.93 -2.14 -34.92
C THR A 372 -15.24 -1.93 -36.40
N ARG A 373 -16.07 -2.80 -36.98
CA ARG A 373 -16.52 -2.67 -38.36
C ARG A 373 -18.01 -2.38 -38.40
N ALA A 374 -18.36 -1.16 -38.78
CA ALA A 374 -19.73 -0.78 -39.12
C ALA A 374 -20.03 -1.18 -40.57
N ILE A 375 -21.17 -1.84 -40.78
CA ILE A 375 -21.71 -2.19 -42.10
C ILE A 375 -23.04 -1.45 -42.27
N PRO A 376 -23.16 -0.50 -43.22
CA PRO A 376 -24.43 0.15 -43.49
C PRO A 376 -25.38 -0.86 -44.14
N ILE A 377 -26.58 -0.98 -43.56
CA ILE A 377 -27.67 -1.80 -44.11
C ILE A 377 -28.86 -0.90 -44.45
N THR A 378 -29.53 -1.19 -45.56
CA THR A 378 -30.79 -0.55 -45.96
C THR A 378 -31.82 -1.65 -46.12
N LEU A 379 -32.89 -1.60 -45.33
CA LEU A 379 -34.00 -2.53 -45.42
C LEU A 379 -35.12 -1.88 -46.23
N GLU A 380 -35.47 -2.50 -47.35
CA GLU A 380 -36.60 -2.09 -48.20
C GLU A 380 -37.78 -3.05 -47.95
N GLN A 381 -38.96 -2.50 -47.68
CA GLN A 381 -40.23 -3.22 -47.46
C GLN A 381 -40.27 -4.12 -46.22
N ALA A 382 -40.52 -3.52 -45.04
CA ALA A 382 -40.76 -4.26 -43.81
C ALA A 382 -41.96 -3.70 -43.00
N PRO A 383 -42.96 -4.53 -42.64
CA PRO A 383 -43.83 -4.29 -41.47
C PRO A 383 -43.01 -4.45 -40.16
N PRO A 384 -43.52 -4.10 -38.96
CA PRO A 384 -42.74 -4.16 -37.71
C PRO A 384 -42.04 -5.50 -37.51
N LEU A 385 -40.74 -5.45 -37.23
CA LEU A 385 -39.80 -6.57 -37.34
C LEU A 385 -39.37 -7.16 -36.00
N GLU A 386 -39.35 -8.50 -35.94
CA GLU A 386 -38.43 -9.28 -35.10
C GLU A 386 -37.17 -9.64 -35.92
N TYR A 387 -36.01 -9.76 -35.26
CA TYR A 387 -34.71 -10.08 -35.89
C TYR A 387 -34.11 -11.38 -35.34
N GLU A 388 -33.45 -12.14 -36.20
CA GLU A 388 -32.69 -13.36 -35.87
C GLU A 388 -31.31 -13.30 -36.56
N ILE A 389 -30.25 -13.69 -35.83
CA ILE A 389 -28.86 -13.77 -36.34
C ILE A 389 -28.38 -15.21 -36.17
N ALA A 390 -28.02 -15.86 -37.28
CA ALA A 390 -27.52 -17.23 -37.29
C ALA A 390 -26.12 -17.33 -37.92
N TYR A 391 -25.20 -17.98 -37.23
CA TYR A 391 -23.85 -18.30 -37.71
C TYR A 391 -23.81 -19.74 -38.26
N ASP A 392 -23.22 -19.92 -39.44
CA ASP A 392 -23.18 -21.21 -40.15
C ASP A 392 -21.74 -21.49 -40.63
N HIS A 393 -21.01 -22.35 -39.91
CA HIS A 393 -19.60 -22.64 -40.17
C HIS A 393 -19.34 -24.17 -40.24
N PRO A 394 -19.46 -24.79 -41.44
CA PRO A 394 -19.20 -26.20 -41.63
C PRO A 394 -17.75 -26.44 -42.05
N GLN A 395 -16.80 -26.40 -41.09
CA GLN A 395 -15.49 -27.05 -41.25
C GLN A 395 -14.77 -27.23 -39.90
N GLN A 396 -14.41 -28.47 -39.59
CA GLN A 396 -13.61 -28.80 -38.41
C GLN A 396 -12.19 -28.27 -38.56
N ILE A 397 -11.81 -27.31 -37.71
CA ILE A 397 -10.40 -27.00 -37.45
C ILE A 397 -10.21 -26.92 -35.93
N ASN A 398 -9.49 -27.90 -35.38
CA ASN A 398 -9.18 -27.95 -33.96
C ASN A 398 -8.17 -26.85 -33.61
N PHE A 399 -8.54 -25.91 -32.72
CA PHE A 399 -7.58 -25.05 -32.05
C PHE A 399 -7.87 -24.95 -30.55
N ILE A 400 -6.79 -25.13 -29.78
CA ILE A 400 -6.76 -25.25 -28.32
C ILE A 400 -6.76 -23.85 -27.70
N GLN A 401 -7.44 -23.67 -26.56
CA GLN A 401 -7.23 -22.50 -25.72
C GLN A 401 -5.83 -22.54 -25.09
N ILE A 402 -5.04 -21.50 -25.39
CA ILE A 402 -3.85 -21.13 -24.62
C ILE A 402 -4.17 -19.75 -24.04
N ALA A 403 -4.02 -19.57 -22.72
CA ALA A 403 -4.07 -18.25 -22.10
C ALA A 403 -3.07 -17.35 -22.86
N ARG A 404 -3.53 -16.21 -23.42
CA ARG A 404 -2.79 -15.41 -24.42
C ARG A 404 -1.49 -14.81 -23.87
N ARG A 405 -0.46 -15.65 -23.71
CA ARG A 405 0.94 -15.23 -23.76
C ARG A 405 1.21 -14.78 -25.19
N ILE A 406 1.07 -13.48 -25.43
CA ILE A 406 1.63 -12.86 -26.64
C ILE A 406 3.13 -13.18 -26.58
N PRO A 407 3.74 -13.78 -27.63
CA PRO A 407 5.18 -13.91 -27.70
C PRO A 407 5.78 -12.50 -27.65
N MET A 408 6.44 -12.18 -26.54
CA MET A 408 7.20 -10.93 -26.41
C MET A 408 8.60 -11.19 -26.93
N ASP A 409 9.08 -10.35 -27.85
CA ASP A 409 10.45 -10.41 -28.32
C ASP A 409 11.37 -9.84 -27.22
N HIS A 410 12.14 -10.71 -26.58
CA HIS A 410 13.04 -10.36 -25.48
C HIS A 410 14.43 -9.92 -25.99
N PRO A 411 15.09 -8.90 -25.39
CA PRO A 411 14.62 -8.07 -24.28
C PRO A 411 13.66 -6.97 -24.74
N PHE A 412 12.78 -6.55 -23.83
CA PHE A 412 11.86 -5.43 -24.05
C PHE A 412 11.56 -4.56 -22.82
N LEU A 413 11.98 -4.96 -21.60
CA LEU A 413 11.56 -4.27 -20.37
C LEU A 413 12.25 -2.91 -20.15
N ILE A 414 13.55 -2.81 -20.46
CA ILE A 414 14.36 -1.60 -20.22
C ILE A 414 15.41 -1.34 -21.31
N VAL A 415 15.50 -2.24 -22.29
CA VAL A 415 16.41 -2.22 -23.44
C VAL A 415 15.86 -3.16 -24.52
N ARG A 416 16.11 -2.90 -25.80
CA ARG A 416 15.86 -3.80 -26.93
C ARG A 416 17.19 -4.27 -27.53
N GLU A 417 17.22 -5.39 -28.24
CA GLU A 417 18.48 -5.86 -28.86
C GLU A 417 19.03 -4.86 -29.90
N GLU A 418 18.15 -4.12 -30.59
CA GLU A 418 18.52 -3.03 -31.51
C GLU A 418 19.32 -1.90 -30.84
N ASP A 419 19.12 -1.65 -29.54
CA ASP A 419 19.88 -0.64 -28.78
C ASP A 419 21.34 -1.04 -28.56
N TYR A 420 21.68 -2.34 -28.64
CA TYR A 420 22.99 -2.87 -28.23
C TYR A 420 24.16 -2.24 -29.00
N ALA A 421 23.96 -1.88 -30.26
CA ALA A 421 24.99 -1.21 -31.06
C ALA A 421 25.30 0.19 -30.51
N ALA A 422 24.27 0.97 -30.17
CA ALA A 422 24.42 2.30 -29.58
C ALA A 422 24.99 2.24 -28.15
N LEU A 423 24.56 1.26 -27.35
CA LEU A 423 25.11 1.02 -26.01
C LEU A 423 26.60 0.67 -26.06
N ARG A 424 27.04 -0.16 -27.01
CA ARG A 424 28.48 -0.45 -27.21
C ARG A 424 29.27 0.77 -27.67
N ALA A 425 28.70 1.60 -28.55
CA ALA A 425 29.39 2.77 -29.10
C ALA A 425 29.76 3.81 -28.03
N ARG A 426 29.04 3.87 -26.89
CA ARG A 426 29.38 4.74 -25.75
C ARG A 426 30.30 4.11 -24.71
N ALA A 427 30.65 2.82 -24.83
CA ALA A 427 31.44 2.11 -23.81
C ALA A 427 32.87 2.65 -23.62
N ASP A 428 33.46 3.31 -24.62
CA ASP A 428 34.78 3.96 -24.50
C ASP A 428 34.72 5.41 -23.97
N LEU A 429 33.52 5.95 -23.73
CA LEU A 429 33.30 7.33 -23.27
C LEU A 429 33.05 7.38 -21.76
N SER A 430 33.66 8.34 -21.06
CA SER A 430 33.34 8.57 -19.64
C SER A 430 31.95 9.24 -19.51
N PRO A 431 31.09 8.85 -18.54
CA PRO A 431 31.33 7.90 -17.45
C PRO A 431 31.01 6.42 -17.77
N TRP A 432 30.47 6.13 -18.96
CA TRP A 432 30.05 4.77 -19.35
C TRP A 432 31.22 3.77 -19.37
N LYS A 433 32.43 4.23 -19.68
CA LYS A 433 33.66 3.45 -19.56
C LYS A 433 33.90 2.98 -18.13
N GLU A 434 33.87 3.88 -17.15
CA GLU A 434 34.06 3.55 -15.74
C GLU A 434 32.96 2.61 -15.24
N MET A 435 31.73 2.75 -15.75
CA MET A 435 30.62 1.84 -15.47
C MET A 435 30.84 0.44 -16.07
N GLN A 436 31.34 0.33 -17.29
CA GLN A 436 31.72 -0.96 -17.90
C GLN A 436 32.85 -1.63 -17.12
N GLU A 437 33.89 -0.88 -16.73
CA GLU A 437 35.00 -1.39 -15.92
C GLU A 437 34.53 -1.82 -14.52
N ALA A 438 33.57 -1.11 -13.91
CA ALA A 438 32.94 -1.51 -12.66
C ALA A 438 32.13 -2.80 -12.83
N ALA A 439 31.25 -2.88 -13.83
CA ALA A 439 30.44 -4.07 -14.11
C ALA A 439 31.31 -5.30 -14.41
N ARG A 440 32.34 -5.14 -15.24
CA ARG A 440 33.34 -6.17 -15.56
C ARG A 440 34.04 -6.68 -14.30
N ARG A 441 34.44 -5.79 -13.38
CA ARG A 441 35.02 -6.21 -12.09
C ARG A 441 34.00 -6.98 -11.26
N THR A 442 32.78 -6.46 -11.09
CA THR A 442 31.72 -7.10 -10.30
C THR A 442 31.42 -8.51 -10.78
N ILE A 443 31.14 -8.72 -12.08
CA ILE A 443 30.79 -10.06 -12.59
C ILE A 443 31.95 -11.07 -12.51
N LEU A 444 33.20 -10.61 -12.60
CA LEU A 444 34.38 -11.48 -12.54
C LEU A 444 34.87 -11.77 -11.12
N SER A 445 34.63 -10.89 -10.14
CA SER A 445 35.18 -11.03 -8.78
C SER A 445 34.17 -11.16 -7.65
N LYS A 446 32.91 -10.71 -7.82
CA LYS A 446 31.89 -10.83 -6.76
C LYS A 446 31.41 -12.29 -6.67
N THR A 447 31.31 -12.79 -5.44
CA THR A 447 30.80 -14.13 -5.14
C THR A 447 29.52 -14.04 -4.31
N TYR A 448 28.65 -15.03 -4.46
CA TYR A 448 27.42 -15.12 -3.67
C TYR A 448 27.72 -15.68 -2.27
N PRO A 449 27.38 -14.98 -1.17
CA PRO A 449 27.79 -15.36 0.17
C PRO A 449 26.81 -16.36 0.82
N LEU A 450 27.00 -17.66 0.54
CA LEU A 450 26.15 -18.76 1.03
C LEU A 450 25.87 -18.75 2.54
N GLY A 451 26.80 -18.25 3.37
CA GLY A 451 26.69 -18.21 4.83
C GLY A 451 26.22 -16.87 5.43
N ALA A 452 25.94 -15.85 4.62
CA ALA A 452 25.49 -14.55 5.11
C ALA A 452 23.97 -14.52 5.41
N ASP A 453 23.52 -13.45 6.05
CA ASP A 453 22.10 -13.12 6.18
C ASP A 453 21.44 -12.82 4.83
N ILE A 454 20.11 -12.70 4.85
CA ILE A 454 19.29 -12.51 3.66
C ILE A 454 19.54 -11.18 2.93
N GLU A 455 19.95 -10.13 3.65
CA GLU A 455 20.17 -8.81 3.06
C GLU A 455 21.47 -8.81 2.25
N ASN A 456 22.55 -9.33 2.85
CA ASN A 456 23.85 -9.49 2.21
C ASN A 456 23.81 -10.49 1.04
N LYS A 457 23.05 -11.58 1.16
CA LYS A 457 22.76 -12.51 0.04
C LYS A 457 22.05 -11.81 -1.12
N SER A 458 20.99 -11.07 -0.81
CA SER A 458 20.20 -10.31 -1.78
C SER A 458 21.06 -9.29 -2.54
N LEU A 459 21.75 -8.41 -1.81
CA LEU A 459 22.58 -7.36 -2.42
C LEU A 459 23.67 -7.93 -3.32
N ALA A 460 24.40 -8.96 -2.87
CA ALA A 460 25.43 -9.59 -3.68
C ALA A 460 24.86 -10.25 -4.95
N LEU A 461 23.67 -10.87 -4.86
CA LEU A 461 23.03 -11.50 -6.01
C LEU A 461 22.52 -10.46 -7.02
N LYS A 462 21.89 -9.38 -6.54
CA LYS A 462 21.48 -8.22 -7.35
C LYS A 462 22.64 -7.64 -8.15
N GLU A 463 23.77 -7.38 -7.50
CA GLU A 463 24.98 -6.84 -8.13
C GLU A 463 25.49 -7.76 -9.24
N ILE A 464 25.57 -9.08 -8.99
CA ILE A 464 26.03 -10.08 -9.96
C ILE A 464 25.09 -10.12 -11.18
N LEU A 465 23.77 -10.19 -10.95
CA LEU A 465 22.76 -10.23 -12.02
C LEU A 465 22.81 -8.97 -12.89
N SER A 466 22.83 -7.80 -12.25
CA SER A 466 22.83 -6.50 -12.94
C SER A 466 24.12 -6.24 -13.73
N ALA A 467 25.28 -6.62 -13.18
CA ALA A 467 26.56 -6.48 -13.86
C ALA A 467 26.74 -7.51 -14.98
N GLY A 468 26.26 -8.75 -14.78
CA GLY A 468 26.33 -9.81 -15.79
C GLY A 468 25.47 -9.51 -17.02
N ALA A 469 24.24 -9.02 -16.81
CA ALA A 469 23.36 -8.59 -17.91
C ALA A 469 23.98 -7.45 -18.71
N LEU A 470 24.55 -6.44 -18.04
CA LEU A 470 25.26 -5.34 -18.71
C LEU A 470 26.48 -5.83 -19.50
N MET A 471 27.30 -6.71 -18.93
CA MET A 471 28.49 -7.22 -19.62
C MET A 471 28.17 -8.14 -20.79
N TYR A 472 27.05 -8.89 -20.74
CA TYR A 472 26.53 -9.64 -21.89
C TYR A 472 26.16 -8.71 -23.07
N ILE A 473 25.66 -7.51 -22.79
CA ILE A 473 25.41 -6.48 -23.81
C ILE A 473 26.73 -5.91 -24.33
N LEU A 474 27.59 -5.40 -23.44
CA LEU A 474 28.74 -4.55 -23.82
C LEU A 474 29.96 -5.31 -24.33
N ASP A 475 30.13 -6.60 -24.02
CA ASP A 475 31.29 -7.40 -24.43
C ASP A 475 30.86 -8.72 -25.11
N PRO A 476 30.65 -8.69 -26.44
CA PRO A 476 30.28 -9.86 -27.22
C PRO A 476 31.25 -11.04 -27.12
N ALA A 477 32.55 -10.78 -26.94
CA ALA A 477 33.57 -11.81 -26.86
C ALA A 477 33.55 -12.55 -25.51
N GLY A 478 33.23 -11.84 -24.43
CA GLY A 478 33.07 -12.41 -23.09
C GLY A 478 31.72 -13.10 -22.83
N ARG A 479 30.72 -12.94 -23.72
CA ARG A 479 29.33 -13.44 -23.54
C ARG A 479 29.22 -14.86 -22.95
N PRO A 480 29.94 -15.89 -23.43
CA PRO A 480 29.82 -17.24 -22.86
C PRO A 480 30.19 -17.32 -21.37
N SER A 481 31.20 -16.54 -20.94
CA SER A 481 31.61 -16.47 -19.53
C SER A 481 30.59 -15.72 -18.67
N TYR A 482 29.97 -14.67 -19.21
CA TYR A 482 28.93 -13.92 -18.49
C TYR A 482 27.64 -14.72 -18.38
N LEU A 483 27.25 -15.43 -19.43
CA LEU A 483 26.09 -16.32 -19.43
C LEU A 483 26.24 -17.45 -18.41
N ALA A 484 27.41 -18.11 -18.37
CA ALA A 484 27.69 -19.14 -17.36
C ALA A 484 27.62 -18.58 -15.92
N LYS A 485 28.08 -17.33 -15.71
CA LYS A 485 28.02 -16.69 -14.39
C LYS A 485 26.60 -16.24 -14.01
N LEU A 486 25.80 -15.80 -14.98
CA LEU A 486 24.37 -15.52 -14.79
C LEU A 486 23.58 -16.79 -14.48
N GLN A 487 23.87 -17.91 -15.14
CA GLN A 487 23.27 -19.21 -14.82
C GLN A 487 23.58 -19.62 -13.37
N GLU A 488 24.85 -19.51 -12.93
CA GLU A 488 25.21 -19.75 -11.52
C GLU A 488 24.42 -18.82 -10.58
N ALA A 489 24.26 -17.54 -10.93
CA ALA A 489 23.49 -16.59 -10.15
C ALA A 489 21.99 -16.97 -10.05
N PHE A 490 21.36 -17.35 -11.16
CA PHE A 490 19.97 -17.81 -11.16
C PHE A 490 19.78 -19.11 -10.36
N ASP A 491 20.78 -20.00 -10.28
CA ASP A 491 20.75 -21.16 -9.38
C ASP A 491 20.79 -20.75 -7.89
N ARG A 492 21.41 -19.60 -7.55
CA ARG A 492 21.43 -19.09 -6.16
C ARG A 492 20.07 -18.57 -5.68
N LEU A 493 19.10 -18.36 -6.57
CA LEU A 493 17.73 -18.02 -6.18
C LEU A 493 17.09 -19.10 -5.27
N GLU A 494 17.48 -20.37 -5.41
CA GLU A 494 16.98 -21.45 -4.53
C GLU A 494 17.48 -21.30 -3.08
N ASP A 495 18.76 -20.94 -2.89
CA ASP A 495 19.30 -20.65 -1.56
C ASP A 495 18.74 -19.35 -0.97
N LEU A 496 18.48 -18.35 -1.82
CA LEU A 496 17.78 -17.14 -1.40
C LEU A 496 16.35 -17.46 -0.93
N ALA A 497 15.62 -18.31 -1.66
CA ALA A 497 14.29 -18.80 -1.27
C ALA A 497 14.32 -19.61 0.04
N ALA A 498 15.26 -20.53 0.18
CA ALA A 498 15.45 -21.31 1.41
C ALA A 498 15.90 -20.46 2.61
N THR A 499 16.58 -19.33 2.38
CA THR A 499 16.89 -18.34 3.42
C THR A 499 15.65 -17.48 3.73
N ARG A 500 14.90 -17.07 2.70
CA ARG A 500 13.64 -16.31 2.84
C ARG A 500 12.59 -17.06 3.65
N ALA A 501 12.41 -18.36 3.44
CA ALA A 501 11.44 -19.17 4.18
C ALA A 501 11.69 -19.20 5.71
N ARG A 502 12.87 -18.75 6.16
CA ARG A 502 13.29 -18.64 7.57
C ARG A 502 13.48 -17.19 8.02
N SER A 503 13.05 -16.22 7.21
CA SER A 503 13.24 -14.78 7.43
C SER A 503 11.90 -14.04 7.30
N SER A 504 11.69 -12.98 8.06
CA SER A 504 10.46 -12.17 8.04
C SER A 504 10.73 -10.67 7.99
N GLY A 505 9.67 -9.86 7.96
CA GLY A 505 9.76 -8.40 8.05
C GLY A 505 10.49 -7.74 6.87
N TRP A 506 11.18 -6.64 7.16
CA TRP A 506 11.82 -5.79 6.14
C TRP A 506 12.89 -6.54 5.33
N SER A 507 13.81 -7.19 6.04
CA SER A 507 14.97 -7.92 5.50
C SER A 507 14.59 -9.02 4.51
N ALA A 508 13.43 -9.65 4.72
CA ALA A 508 12.96 -10.76 3.90
C ALA A 508 12.13 -10.32 2.68
N ASN A 509 11.72 -9.05 2.59
CA ASN A 509 10.86 -8.52 1.52
C ASN A 509 11.56 -7.44 0.68
N VAL A 510 12.22 -6.46 1.29
CA VAL A 510 12.77 -5.30 0.55
C VAL A 510 14.05 -5.66 -0.23
N PRO A 511 15.11 -6.23 0.37
CA PRO A 511 16.28 -6.69 -0.39
C PRO A 511 15.96 -7.81 -1.40
N VAL A 512 15.07 -8.75 -1.02
CA VAL A 512 14.65 -9.84 -1.91
C VAL A 512 13.88 -9.31 -3.11
N GLY A 513 12.96 -8.36 -2.92
CA GLY A 513 12.24 -7.71 -4.00
C GLY A 513 13.17 -6.95 -4.97
N ASP A 514 14.20 -6.28 -4.45
CA ASP A 514 15.20 -5.58 -5.27
C ASP A 514 16.04 -6.57 -6.10
N THR A 515 16.37 -7.71 -5.50
CA THR A 515 17.06 -8.83 -6.19
C THR A 515 16.19 -9.45 -7.28
N LEU A 516 14.90 -9.63 -7.03
CA LEU A 516 13.96 -10.17 -8.03
C LEU A 516 13.76 -9.22 -9.20
N PHE A 517 13.68 -7.91 -8.95
CA PHE A 517 13.63 -6.90 -10.00
C PHE A 517 14.86 -6.99 -10.93
N ALA A 518 16.07 -7.06 -10.35
CA ALA A 518 17.30 -7.29 -11.11
C ALA A 518 17.34 -8.66 -11.82
N ALA A 519 16.79 -9.72 -11.22
CA ALA A 519 16.72 -11.05 -11.82
C ALA A 519 15.80 -11.10 -13.06
N ILE A 520 14.65 -10.41 -13.01
CA ILE A 520 13.72 -10.34 -14.15
C ILE A 520 14.36 -9.56 -15.30
N LEU A 521 14.98 -8.41 -15.02
CA LEU A 521 15.70 -7.63 -16.05
C LEU A 521 16.90 -8.38 -16.63
N ALA A 522 17.64 -9.14 -15.81
CA ALA A 522 18.74 -9.97 -16.31
C ALA A 522 18.22 -11.12 -17.18
N LEU A 523 17.10 -11.76 -16.81
CA LEU A 523 16.47 -12.83 -17.58
C LEU A 523 15.95 -12.31 -18.93
N ASP A 524 15.34 -11.13 -18.96
CA ASP A 524 14.89 -10.46 -20.18
C ASP A 524 16.05 -10.27 -21.18
N VAL A 525 17.21 -9.81 -20.70
CA VAL A 525 18.42 -9.61 -21.52
C VAL A 525 19.02 -10.91 -22.09
N VAL A 526 18.92 -12.06 -21.41
CA VAL A 526 19.53 -13.32 -21.86
C VAL A 526 18.52 -14.41 -22.28
N TYR A 527 17.24 -14.05 -22.45
CA TYR A 527 16.13 -14.99 -22.57
C TYR A 527 16.31 -16.05 -23.67
N TYR A 528 16.80 -15.67 -24.85
CA TYR A 528 16.97 -16.60 -25.97
C TYR A 528 18.29 -17.39 -25.94
N GLU A 529 19.28 -16.94 -25.14
CA GLU A 529 20.57 -17.61 -24.97
C GLU A 529 20.51 -18.74 -23.92
N LEU A 530 19.53 -18.67 -23.00
CA LEU A 530 19.24 -19.77 -22.09
C LEU A 530 18.51 -20.89 -22.82
N GLY A 531 19.11 -22.09 -22.81
CA GLY A 531 18.46 -23.31 -23.27
C GLY A 531 17.12 -23.54 -22.56
N SER A 532 16.16 -24.16 -23.25
CA SER A 532 14.76 -24.29 -22.82
C SER A 532 14.59 -24.70 -21.36
N ASP A 533 15.36 -25.68 -20.93
CA ASP A 533 15.21 -26.34 -19.64
C ASP A 533 15.77 -25.45 -18.51
N ILE A 534 16.91 -24.80 -18.77
CA ILE A 534 17.49 -23.80 -17.88
C ILE A 534 16.52 -22.62 -17.75
N ARG A 535 16.02 -22.11 -18.88
CA ARG A 535 15.07 -20.99 -18.90
C ARG A 535 13.80 -21.30 -18.13
N ALA A 536 13.23 -22.50 -18.29
CA ALA A 536 12.07 -22.94 -17.54
C ALA A 536 12.35 -22.98 -16.03
N ALA A 537 13.50 -23.52 -15.61
CA ALA A 537 13.90 -23.55 -14.21
C ALA A 537 14.13 -22.13 -13.61
N VAL A 538 14.72 -21.21 -14.37
CA VAL A 538 14.87 -19.81 -13.93
C VAL A 538 13.51 -19.12 -13.78
N VAL A 539 12.60 -19.30 -14.74
CA VAL A 539 11.25 -18.74 -14.69
C VAL A 539 10.47 -19.25 -13.46
N ASP A 540 10.51 -20.56 -13.22
CA ASP A 540 9.86 -21.22 -12.08
C ASP A 540 10.40 -20.72 -10.72
N ARG A 541 11.73 -20.56 -10.59
CA ARG A 541 12.37 -19.98 -9.39
C ARG A 541 11.93 -18.55 -9.11
N ILE A 542 11.91 -17.70 -10.15
CA ILE A 542 11.46 -16.32 -10.02
C ILE A 542 9.99 -16.29 -9.64
N ASP A 543 9.13 -17.09 -10.29
CA ASP A 543 7.70 -17.16 -9.99
C ASP A 543 7.43 -17.55 -8.51
N ARG A 544 8.10 -18.59 -8.00
CA ARG A 544 8.01 -18.98 -6.58
C ARG A 544 8.40 -17.84 -5.63
N LEU A 545 9.53 -17.19 -5.89
CA LEU A 545 10.02 -16.10 -5.03
C LEU A 545 9.10 -14.87 -5.11
N VAL A 546 8.64 -14.48 -6.30
CA VAL A 546 7.65 -13.41 -6.49
C VAL A 546 6.35 -13.75 -5.74
N ARG A 547 5.85 -14.99 -5.87
CA ARG A 547 4.67 -15.47 -5.12
C ARG A 547 4.86 -15.40 -3.61
N SER A 548 6.07 -15.64 -3.12
CA SER A 548 6.38 -15.61 -1.68
C SER A 548 6.37 -14.20 -1.06
N LEU A 549 6.50 -13.11 -1.84
CA LEU A 549 6.56 -11.76 -1.29
C LEU A 549 5.27 -11.38 -0.54
N ASP A 550 5.43 -10.73 0.62
CA ASP A 550 4.32 -10.30 1.49
C ASP A 550 3.52 -9.16 0.85
N PRO A 551 2.20 -9.29 0.64
CA PRO A 551 1.36 -8.24 0.07
C PRO A 551 1.07 -7.08 1.05
N ASN A 552 1.25 -7.28 2.35
CA ASN A 552 0.81 -6.33 3.39
C ASN A 552 1.92 -5.38 3.85
N GLY A 553 3.16 -5.57 3.38
CA GLY A 553 4.32 -4.79 3.80
C GLY A 553 5.10 -4.24 2.61
N TRP A 554 5.44 -2.95 2.66
CA TRP A 554 6.27 -2.27 1.64
C TRP A 554 5.69 -2.32 0.20
N THR A 555 4.35 -2.34 0.13
CA THR A 555 3.43 -2.22 -1.02
C THR A 555 4.03 -1.72 -2.34
N ILE A 556 4.58 -0.49 -2.43
CA ILE A 556 5.24 0.02 -3.66
C ILE A 556 6.17 -1.03 -4.29
N GLY A 557 7.07 -1.61 -3.48
CA GLY A 557 8.07 -2.57 -3.97
C GLY A 557 7.47 -3.92 -4.32
N TYR A 558 6.42 -4.34 -3.61
CA TYR A 558 5.65 -5.54 -3.93
C TYR A 558 4.89 -5.38 -5.26
N TYR A 559 4.17 -4.27 -5.46
CA TYR A 559 3.46 -3.96 -6.71
C TYR A 559 4.43 -3.84 -7.89
N ALA A 560 5.57 -3.18 -7.71
CA ALA A 560 6.59 -3.06 -8.74
C ALA A 560 7.14 -4.40 -9.22
N VAL A 561 7.54 -5.29 -8.30
CA VAL A 561 8.08 -6.62 -8.67
C VAL A 561 6.99 -7.48 -9.32
N ARG A 562 5.78 -7.47 -8.77
CA ARG A 562 4.64 -8.22 -9.32
C ARG A 562 4.22 -7.73 -10.69
N GLY A 563 4.16 -6.41 -10.90
CA GLY A 563 3.87 -5.77 -12.17
C GLY A 563 4.95 -6.08 -13.22
N THR A 564 6.22 -5.92 -12.87
CA THR A 564 7.36 -6.28 -13.75
C THR A 564 7.30 -7.74 -14.17
N TRP A 565 6.99 -8.66 -13.24
CA TRP A 565 6.86 -10.08 -13.53
C TRP A 565 5.66 -10.42 -14.42
N ALA A 566 4.50 -9.81 -14.14
CA ALA A 566 3.29 -10.00 -14.94
C ALA A 566 3.49 -9.49 -16.38
N LEU A 567 4.12 -8.33 -16.55
CA LEU A 567 4.48 -7.78 -17.87
C LEU A 567 5.42 -8.73 -18.63
N PHE A 568 6.48 -9.22 -17.97
CA PHE A 568 7.41 -10.20 -18.53
C PHE A 568 6.73 -11.51 -18.95
N GLN A 569 5.74 -12.00 -18.19
CA GLN A 569 4.98 -13.22 -18.53
C GLN A 569 3.89 -13.00 -19.59
N GLY A 570 3.61 -11.76 -20.00
CA GLY A 570 2.48 -11.40 -20.85
C GLY A 570 1.12 -11.44 -20.15
N ASP A 571 1.08 -11.53 -18.81
CA ASP A 571 -0.14 -11.52 -18.00
C ASP A 571 -0.64 -10.08 -17.81
N ARG A 572 -1.47 -9.63 -18.78
CA ARG A 572 -1.97 -8.26 -18.83
C ARG A 572 -2.91 -7.91 -17.68
N ASP A 573 -3.79 -8.80 -17.27
CA ASP A 573 -4.79 -8.50 -16.23
C ASP A 573 -4.14 -8.36 -14.84
N THR A 574 -3.12 -9.17 -14.56
CA THR A 574 -2.29 -9.02 -13.36
C THR A 574 -1.40 -7.78 -13.45
N PHE A 575 -0.85 -7.48 -14.63
CA PHE A 575 -0.02 -6.29 -14.85
C PHE A 575 -0.79 -4.99 -14.63
N GLU A 576 -1.94 -4.78 -15.29
CA GLU A 576 -2.73 -3.55 -15.16
C GLU A 576 -3.15 -3.30 -13.71
N ARG A 577 -3.51 -4.36 -12.97
CA ARG A 577 -3.83 -4.30 -11.54
C ARG A 577 -2.67 -3.75 -10.72
N TYR A 578 -1.46 -4.28 -10.91
CA TYR A 578 -0.29 -3.86 -10.14
C TYR A 578 0.32 -2.53 -10.63
N LYS A 579 0.21 -2.21 -11.92
CA LYS A 579 0.52 -0.87 -12.47
C LYS A 579 -0.35 0.19 -11.80
N LYS A 580 -1.67 -0.03 -11.76
CA LYS A 580 -2.60 0.88 -11.07
C LYS A 580 -2.29 0.99 -9.58
N ALA A 581 -2.13 -0.13 -8.87
CA ALA A 581 -1.85 -0.11 -7.42
C ALA A 581 -0.54 0.60 -7.08
N TYR A 582 0.52 0.44 -7.90
CA TYR A 582 1.77 1.18 -7.76
C TYR A 582 1.57 2.70 -7.94
N ARG A 583 0.80 3.12 -8.96
CA ARG A 583 0.49 4.53 -9.22
C ARG A 583 -0.37 5.15 -8.12
N ASP A 584 -1.42 4.45 -7.69
CA ASP A 584 -2.33 4.88 -6.62
C ASP A 584 -1.55 5.13 -5.32
N GLU A 585 -0.76 4.17 -4.86
CA GLU A 585 0.06 4.25 -3.63
C GLU A 585 1.09 5.39 -3.70
N LEU A 586 1.75 5.58 -4.85
CA LEU A 586 2.73 6.65 -5.04
C LEU A 586 2.11 8.05 -4.89
N PHE A 587 0.89 8.24 -5.40
CA PHE A 587 0.22 9.53 -5.50
C PHE A 587 -0.92 9.76 -4.50
N THR A 588 -1.29 8.76 -3.71
CA THR A 588 -2.25 8.91 -2.61
C THR A 588 -1.49 9.07 -1.30
N ASP A 589 -0.54 8.17 -1.04
CA ASP A 589 0.03 8.00 0.30
C ASP A 589 1.43 8.61 0.45
N HIS A 590 2.15 8.85 -0.66
CA HIS A 590 3.61 9.03 -0.61
C HIS A 590 4.16 10.37 -1.10
N ILE A 591 3.72 10.86 -2.26
CA ILE A 591 4.10 12.18 -2.77
C ILE A 591 2.89 13.09 -2.61
N PHE A 592 3.02 14.28 -2.00
CA PHE A 592 1.96 15.29 -1.93
C PHE A 592 1.70 15.95 -3.31
N PRO A 593 0.57 16.65 -3.54
CA PRO A 593 0.32 17.32 -4.82
C PRO A 593 1.38 18.36 -5.22
N ASP A 594 2.05 18.96 -4.23
CA ASP A 594 3.15 19.92 -4.38
C ASP A 594 4.54 19.29 -4.60
N GLY A 595 4.63 17.95 -4.57
CA GLY A 595 5.87 17.18 -4.70
C GLY A 595 6.57 16.81 -3.39
N VAL A 596 6.17 17.33 -2.22
CA VAL A 596 6.81 16.96 -0.93
C VAL A 596 6.55 15.47 -0.62
N TYR A 597 7.50 14.76 0.01
CA TYR A 597 7.29 13.34 0.39
C TYR A 597 6.67 13.19 1.78
N SER A 598 5.49 12.59 1.88
CA SER A 598 4.69 12.45 3.12
C SER A 598 5.40 11.70 4.26
N SER A 599 6.36 10.84 3.90
CA SER A 599 7.14 10.01 4.84
C SER A 599 8.48 10.65 5.21
N ALA A 600 8.60 11.97 4.97
CA ALA A 600 9.74 12.81 5.28
C ALA A 600 11.04 12.49 4.48
N PRO A 601 12.06 13.39 4.50
CA PRO A 601 13.18 13.33 3.57
C PRO A 601 14.06 12.08 3.69
N GLY A 602 14.31 11.58 4.90
CA GLY A 602 15.16 10.41 5.13
C GLY A 602 14.64 9.16 4.40
N TYR A 603 13.34 8.89 4.49
CA TYR A 603 12.69 7.79 3.78
C TYR A 603 12.49 8.07 2.30
N ALA A 604 12.23 9.32 1.90
CA ALA A 604 12.19 9.72 0.49
C ALA A 604 13.51 9.36 -0.21
N LEU A 605 14.63 9.86 0.33
CA LEU A 605 15.97 9.60 -0.16
C LEU A 605 16.33 8.11 -0.10
N ALA A 606 15.91 7.40 0.95
CA ALA A 606 16.17 5.97 1.07
C ALA A 606 15.28 5.10 0.16
N ARG A 607 14.24 5.64 -0.49
CA ARG A 607 13.40 4.91 -1.47
C ARG A 607 13.69 5.34 -2.91
N PHE A 608 14.01 6.62 -3.15
CA PHE A 608 14.14 7.25 -4.47
C PHE A 608 15.53 7.83 -4.78
N ALA A 609 16.50 7.71 -3.87
CA ALA A 609 17.92 8.00 -4.13
C ALA A 609 18.87 6.90 -3.58
N GLY A 610 18.34 5.81 -3.01
CA GLY A 610 19.12 4.70 -2.45
C GLY A 610 19.56 3.65 -3.49
N VAL A 611 20.53 2.82 -3.11
CA VAL A 611 21.10 1.73 -3.95
C VAL A 611 20.50 0.35 -3.69
N ASP A 612 19.67 0.21 -2.65
CA ASP A 612 19.12 -1.06 -2.13
C ASP A 612 17.62 -1.27 -2.46
N ARG A 613 17.03 -0.38 -3.28
CA ARG A 613 15.57 -0.30 -3.51
C ARG A 613 15.19 0.15 -4.93
N GLU A 614 15.91 -0.33 -5.94
CA GLU A 614 15.63 -0.01 -7.34
C GLU A 614 14.22 -0.42 -7.74
N GLN A 615 13.71 -1.56 -7.28
CA GLN A 615 12.32 -1.96 -7.55
C GLN A 615 11.29 -0.89 -7.15
N LYS A 616 11.53 -0.12 -6.08
CA LYS A 616 10.57 0.92 -5.64
C LYS A 616 10.53 2.13 -6.55
N ASN A 617 11.64 2.48 -7.19
CA ASN A 617 11.76 3.72 -7.96
C ASN A 617 12.01 3.53 -9.46
N LEU A 618 12.47 2.36 -9.93
CA LEU A 618 12.77 2.10 -11.34
C LEU A 618 11.63 1.42 -12.13
N PHE A 619 10.56 0.97 -11.47
CA PHE A 619 9.42 0.39 -12.19
C PHE A 619 8.76 1.41 -13.14
N MET A 620 8.72 2.69 -12.74
CA MET A 620 8.32 3.78 -13.64
C MET A 620 9.17 3.90 -14.91
N ASP A 621 10.46 3.57 -14.88
CA ASP A 621 11.31 3.60 -16.08
C ASP A 621 10.99 2.44 -17.03
N ILE A 622 10.58 1.28 -16.51
CA ILE A 622 10.05 0.17 -17.32
C ILE A 622 8.75 0.61 -18.00
N LEU A 623 7.84 1.24 -17.25
CA LEU A 623 6.55 1.71 -17.79
C LEU A 623 6.74 2.76 -18.89
N GLU A 624 7.67 3.70 -18.71
CA GLU A 624 8.07 4.67 -19.75
C GLU A 624 8.69 3.98 -20.98
N PHE A 625 9.68 3.11 -20.78
CA PHE A 625 10.39 2.44 -21.89
C PHE A 625 9.49 1.53 -22.74
N THR A 626 8.47 0.93 -22.10
CA THR A 626 7.48 0.07 -22.74
C THR A 626 6.26 0.82 -23.28
N GLY A 627 6.09 2.11 -22.93
CA GLY A 627 4.94 2.93 -23.33
C GLY A 627 3.64 2.61 -22.59
N GLU A 628 3.75 2.01 -21.40
CA GLU A 628 2.63 1.48 -20.61
C GLU A 628 1.99 2.51 -19.67
N ASP A 629 2.73 3.56 -19.31
CA ASP A 629 2.29 4.75 -18.57
C ASP A 629 3.37 5.85 -18.68
N THR A 630 3.04 7.08 -18.29
CA THR A 630 3.95 8.24 -18.35
C THR A 630 4.21 8.83 -16.95
N TYR A 631 5.49 9.05 -16.66
CA TYR A 631 6.07 9.41 -15.37
C TYR A 631 7.13 10.54 -15.49
N TYR A 632 7.87 10.62 -16.59
CA TYR A 632 8.88 11.65 -16.86
C TYR A 632 8.26 13.03 -17.05
N SER A 633 7.07 13.10 -17.66
CA SER A 633 6.30 14.34 -17.83
C SER A 633 5.21 14.57 -16.77
N GLU A 634 5.17 13.77 -15.70
CA GLU A 634 4.17 13.89 -14.61
C GLU A 634 4.58 15.02 -13.66
N PRO A 635 3.90 16.19 -13.65
CA PRO A 635 4.37 17.38 -12.94
C PRO A 635 4.61 17.15 -11.44
N ARG A 636 3.84 16.27 -10.81
CA ARG A 636 4.00 15.92 -9.40
C ARG A 636 5.31 15.19 -9.11
N LEU A 637 5.81 14.40 -10.07
CA LEU A 637 7.13 13.75 -9.97
C LEU A 637 8.27 14.71 -10.31
N GLN A 638 8.06 15.64 -11.23
CA GLN A 638 9.04 16.71 -11.50
C GLN A 638 9.28 17.54 -10.24
N ALA A 639 8.19 18.01 -9.61
CA ALA A 639 8.23 18.73 -8.34
C ALA A 639 8.84 17.89 -7.20
N PHE A 640 8.54 16.59 -7.13
CA PHE A 640 9.13 15.68 -6.14
C PHE A 640 10.64 15.51 -6.31
N TYR A 641 11.13 15.25 -7.51
CA TYR A 641 12.57 15.08 -7.73
C TYR A 641 13.35 16.38 -7.54
N GLU A 642 12.76 17.53 -7.87
CA GLU A 642 13.32 18.84 -7.51
C GLU A 642 13.39 19.03 -5.99
N TRP A 643 12.28 18.78 -5.28
CA TRP A 643 12.26 18.83 -3.81
C TRP A 643 13.28 17.87 -3.21
N LEU A 644 13.36 16.63 -3.70
CA LEU A 644 14.20 15.57 -3.15
C LEU A 644 15.68 15.94 -3.11
N PHE A 645 16.18 16.62 -4.16
CA PHE A 645 17.59 17.00 -4.29
C PHE A 645 17.90 18.46 -3.96
N ALA A 646 16.90 19.34 -3.83
CA ALA A 646 17.11 20.74 -3.40
C ALA A 646 16.73 21.01 -1.93
N HIS A 647 15.65 20.38 -1.45
CA HIS A 647 14.97 20.69 -0.19
C HIS A 647 14.85 19.47 0.74
N GLY A 648 15.02 18.25 0.24
CA GLY A 648 15.15 17.04 1.05
C GLY A 648 16.46 16.96 1.86
N VAL A 649 17.45 17.80 1.52
CA VAL A 649 18.77 17.83 2.15
C VAL A 649 19.22 19.24 2.54
N THR A 650 19.95 19.34 3.65
CA THR A 650 20.62 20.54 4.14
C THR A 650 21.83 20.90 3.24
N PRO A 651 22.40 22.12 3.36
CA PRO A 651 23.57 22.55 2.58
C PRO A 651 24.79 21.61 2.64
N ASP A 652 24.98 20.88 3.73
CA ASP A 652 26.04 19.87 3.92
C ASP A 652 25.66 18.46 3.41
N GLY A 653 24.50 18.30 2.77
CA GLY A 653 24.05 17.04 2.16
C GLY A 653 23.45 16.03 3.14
N LEU A 654 23.22 16.41 4.40
CA LEU A 654 22.44 15.61 5.35
C LEU A 654 20.93 15.76 5.11
N PRO A 655 20.08 14.77 5.41
CA PRO A 655 18.64 14.94 5.30
C PRO A 655 18.09 15.78 6.46
N TYR A 656 17.10 16.63 6.20
CA TYR A 656 16.36 17.35 7.26
C TYR A 656 15.60 16.35 8.13
N SER A 657 15.80 16.40 9.45
CA SER A 657 15.31 15.38 10.39
C SER A 657 13.83 15.49 10.75
N PHE A 658 12.96 15.36 9.76
CA PHE A 658 11.52 15.14 9.94
C PHE A 658 11.21 13.64 9.78
N GLY A 659 10.17 13.13 10.43
CA GLY A 659 9.82 11.71 10.45
C GLY A 659 11.00 10.78 10.73
N ASP A 660 10.95 9.57 10.19
CA ASP A 660 12.03 8.56 10.27
C ASP A 660 13.31 8.95 9.47
N THR A 661 13.97 10.04 9.87
CA THR A 661 15.17 10.57 9.23
C THR A 661 16.38 10.53 10.17
N SER A 662 17.43 9.84 9.73
CA SER A 662 18.63 9.61 10.54
C SER A 662 19.66 10.74 10.42
N LEU A 663 20.13 11.28 11.55
CA LEU A 663 20.98 12.48 11.64
C LEU A 663 22.42 12.34 11.13
N ASN A 664 22.80 11.16 10.64
CA ASN A 664 24.19 10.79 10.32
C ASN A 664 24.32 9.94 9.05
N ARG A 665 23.29 9.94 8.18
CA ARG A 665 23.33 9.27 6.87
C ARG A 665 23.22 10.28 5.72
N PRO A 666 24.28 11.09 5.48
CA PRO A 666 24.28 12.08 4.40
C PRO A 666 24.15 11.40 3.04
N LEU A 667 23.76 12.21 2.06
CA LEU A 667 23.56 11.74 0.69
C LEU A 667 24.87 11.32 0.01
N ASP A 668 25.99 11.95 0.38
CA ASP A 668 27.33 11.73 -0.22
C ASP A 668 28.05 10.47 0.30
N THR A 669 27.67 9.93 1.47
CA THR A 669 28.16 8.61 1.94
C THR A 669 27.37 7.46 1.36
N ARG A 670 26.24 7.72 0.69
CA ARG A 670 25.55 6.72 -0.12
C ARG A 670 26.35 6.55 -1.40
N GLN A 671 26.57 5.30 -1.81
CA GLN A 671 27.09 5.04 -3.14
C GLN A 671 26.15 5.68 -4.17
N PRO A 672 26.67 6.31 -5.23
CA PRO A 672 25.84 6.93 -6.25
C PRO A 672 24.83 5.93 -6.83
N SER A 673 23.54 6.25 -6.80
CA SER A 673 22.48 5.34 -7.27
C SER A 673 22.01 5.67 -8.69
N THR A 674 21.47 4.67 -9.39
CA THR A 674 20.78 4.84 -10.68
C THR A 674 19.77 5.99 -10.62
N ALA A 675 19.05 6.11 -9.51
CA ALA A 675 17.99 7.08 -9.32
C ALA A 675 18.48 8.55 -9.30
N MET A 676 19.68 8.80 -8.75
CA MET A 676 20.31 10.12 -8.81
C MET A 676 20.69 10.50 -10.25
N TYR A 677 21.31 9.58 -10.99
CA TYR A 677 21.77 9.88 -12.35
C TYR A 677 20.66 10.05 -13.37
N ARG A 678 19.52 9.35 -13.22
CA ARG A 678 18.37 9.51 -14.13
C ARG A 678 17.44 10.67 -13.78
N ALA A 679 17.69 11.42 -12.70
CA ALA A 679 16.78 12.46 -12.22
C ALA A 679 16.47 13.53 -13.28
N TYR A 680 17.40 13.79 -14.22
CA TYR A 680 17.18 14.69 -15.37
C TYR A 680 16.05 14.27 -16.31
N LYS A 681 15.60 13.00 -16.26
CA LYS A 681 14.46 12.52 -17.06
C LYS A 681 13.13 13.05 -16.54
N PHE A 682 13.05 13.40 -15.25
CA PHE A 682 11.87 14.06 -14.66
C PHE A 682 11.97 15.57 -14.78
N SER A 683 13.09 16.16 -14.37
CA SER A 683 13.34 17.60 -14.48
C SER A 683 14.84 17.83 -14.67
N GLU A 684 15.22 18.67 -15.64
CA GLU A 684 16.64 19.05 -15.84
C GLU A 684 17.22 19.64 -14.56
N THR A 685 16.46 20.50 -13.89
CA THR A 685 16.77 21.09 -12.58
C THR A 685 17.05 20.02 -11.52
N ALA A 686 16.22 18.96 -11.45
CA ALA A 686 16.43 17.87 -10.50
C ALA A 686 17.67 17.02 -10.84
N GLY A 687 17.93 16.81 -12.14
CA GLY A 687 19.14 16.15 -12.62
C GLY A 687 20.42 16.91 -12.25
N ASP A 688 20.40 18.22 -12.43
CA ASP A 688 21.53 19.09 -12.14
C ASP A 688 21.79 19.21 -10.62
N TYR A 689 20.73 19.28 -9.80
CA TYR A 689 20.83 19.20 -8.34
C TYR A 689 21.34 17.83 -7.86
N ALA A 690 20.88 16.72 -8.46
CA ALA A 690 21.42 15.40 -8.17
C ALA A 690 22.92 15.29 -8.52
N ALA A 691 23.33 15.85 -9.66
CA ALA A 691 24.72 15.86 -10.12
C ALA A 691 25.65 16.70 -9.24
N TRP A 692 25.16 17.76 -8.59
CA TRP A 692 25.91 18.46 -7.55
C TRP A 692 26.29 17.52 -6.39
N TRP A 693 25.32 16.75 -5.90
CA TRP A 693 25.55 15.82 -4.79
C TRP A 693 26.35 14.57 -5.14
N THR A 694 26.33 14.11 -6.40
CA THR A 694 27.24 13.01 -6.81
C THR A 694 28.72 13.43 -6.80
N ARG A 695 29.03 14.74 -6.75
CA ARG A 695 30.41 15.29 -6.70
C ARG A 695 31.35 14.70 -7.76
N LYS A 696 30.84 14.38 -8.95
CA LYS A 696 31.57 13.73 -10.06
C LYS A 696 32.10 12.31 -9.74
N LEU A 697 31.52 11.63 -8.76
CA LEU A 697 31.70 10.17 -8.62
C LEU A 697 31.22 9.47 -9.91
N ALA A 698 31.71 8.26 -10.17
CA ALA A 698 31.20 7.46 -11.27
C ALA A 698 29.80 6.91 -10.94
N PRO A 699 28.89 6.77 -11.91
CA PRO A 699 27.67 5.98 -11.76
C PRO A 699 27.98 4.50 -11.50
N PRO A 700 27.06 3.75 -10.89
CA PRO A 700 27.29 2.34 -10.59
C PRO A 700 27.34 1.50 -11.87
N GLY A 701 28.19 0.47 -11.89
CA GLY A 701 28.32 -0.48 -12.99
C GLY A 701 27.18 -1.49 -13.04
N SER A 702 25.93 -1.03 -13.20
CA SER A 702 24.72 -1.85 -13.29
C SER A 702 23.99 -1.63 -14.62
N LEU A 703 23.25 -2.64 -15.09
CA LEU A 703 22.38 -2.55 -16.26
C LEU A 703 21.51 -1.29 -16.22
N THR A 704 20.80 -1.07 -15.12
CA THR A 704 19.81 0.01 -14.95
C THR A 704 20.46 1.40 -15.02
N ALA A 705 21.59 1.62 -14.34
CA ALA A 705 22.32 2.88 -14.46
C ALA A 705 22.86 3.09 -15.87
N TYR A 706 23.38 2.05 -16.51
CA TYR A 706 23.99 2.18 -17.82
C TYR A 706 22.98 2.51 -18.90
N VAL A 707 21.82 1.84 -18.94
CA VAL A 707 20.81 2.09 -19.98
C VAL A 707 20.13 3.45 -19.79
N LEU A 708 19.79 3.81 -18.54
CA LEU A 708 19.05 5.05 -18.22
C LEU A 708 19.92 6.32 -18.25
N LEU A 709 21.25 6.22 -18.29
CA LEU A 709 22.12 7.36 -18.50
C LEU A 709 22.39 7.57 -20.00
N ASP A 710 21.70 8.55 -20.62
CA ASP A 710 21.95 8.98 -22.00
C ASP A 710 22.75 10.29 -22.10
N ARG A 711 22.73 11.14 -21.06
CA ARG A 711 23.58 12.33 -20.92
C ARG A 711 24.05 12.51 -19.47
N VAL A 712 25.21 13.15 -19.28
CA VAL A 712 25.69 13.55 -17.95
C VAL A 712 25.06 14.90 -17.59
N PRO A 713 24.26 15.02 -16.51
CA PRO A 713 23.70 16.31 -16.09
C PRO A 713 24.79 17.28 -15.60
N ALA A 714 24.54 18.58 -15.67
CA ALA A 714 25.49 19.58 -15.24
C ALA A 714 25.35 19.78 -13.71
N PRO A 715 26.41 19.70 -12.90
CA PRO A 715 26.26 19.93 -11.46
C PRO A 715 25.83 21.38 -11.19
N LYS A 716 24.57 21.58 -10.78
CA LYS A 716 24.04 22.86 -10.31
C LYS A 716 23.81 22.77 -8.82
N GLN A 717 24.33 23.74 -8.09
CA GLN A 717 24.08 23.92 -6.68
C GLN A 717 22.60 24.25 -6.43
N PRO A 718 21.90 23.62 -5.47
CA PRO A 718 20.58 24.08 -5.01
C PRO A 718 20.66 25.53 -4.55
N ALA A 719 19.90 26.42 -5.19
CA ALA A 719 20.07 27.87 -5.06
C ALA A 719 18.83 28.62 -4.54
N GLU A 720 17.68 27.95 -4.46
CA GLU A 720 16.39 28.61 -4.35
C GLU A 720 15.62 28.18 -3.09
N SER A 721 15.29 29.15 -2.25
CA SER A 721 14.24 28.99 -1.23
C SER A 721 12.91 28.64 -1.91
N LYS A 722 12.09 27.78 -1.31
CA LYS A 722 10.79 27.38 -1.87
C LYS A 722 9.76 27.10 -0.77
N ILE A 723 8.52 27.50 -1.04
CA ILE A 723 7.36 27.25 -0.19
C ILE A 723 6.47 26.23 -0.92
N TYR A 724 6.03 25.23 -0.18
CA TYR A 724 5.14 24.15 -0.59
C TYR A 724 3.89 24.21 0.31
N ASP A 725 2.82 23.52 -0.04
CA ASP A 725 1.62 23.46 0.81
C ASP A 725 1.90 22.67 2.10
N ASN A 726 2.86 21.75 2.06
CA ASN A 726 3.22 20.83 3.16
C ASN A 726 4.49 21.22 3.95
N GLY A 727 5.13 22.34 3.59
CA GLY A 727 6.33 22.82 4.28
C GLY A 727 7.00 23.99 3.56
N ALA A 728 8.01 24.60 4.18
CA ALA A 728 8.81 25.66 3.57
C ALA A 728 10.29 25.43 3.85
N TRP A 729 11.13 25.67 2.84
CA TRP A 729 12.57 25.51 2.90
C TRP A 729 13.25 26.79 2.44
N PHE A 730 14.05 27.38 3.32
CA PHE A 730 14.77 28.62 3.09
C PHE A 730 16.27 28.36 3.09
N LEU A 731 16.96 28.92 2.10
CA LEU A 731 18.38 28.71 1.79
C LEU A 731 19.05 30.06 1.54
N ASP A 732 20.17 30.35 2.21
CA ASP A 732 20.99 31.55 2.04
C ASP A 732 22.25 31.23 1.22
N VAL A 733 22.05 31.04 -0.08
CA VAL A 733 23.05 30.46 -0.98
C VAL A 733 24.05 31.52 -1.45
N GLN A 734 25.02 31.81 -0.58
CA GLN A 734 26.13 32.72 -0.83
C GLN A 734 27.34 31.96 -1.40
N GLY A 735 27.61 32.11 -2.70
CA GLY A 735 28.77 31.52 -3.37
C GLY A 735 28.77 29.98 -3.44
N GLU A 736 29.94 29.39 -3.69
CA GLU A 736 30.16 27.94 -3.72
C GLU A 736 30.53 27.41 -2.33
N GLY A 737 29.98 26.27 -1.90
CA GLY A 737 30.30 25.66 -0.60
C GLY A 737 29.22 24.74 -0.03
N THR A 738 29.22 24.60 1.30
CA THR A 738 28.21 23.88 2.11
C THR A 738 27.86 24.62 3.41
N ASP A 739 28.36 25.84 3.57
CA ASP A 739 28.39 26.55 4.86
C ASP A 739 27.21 27.54 5.03
N TRP A 740 26.28 27.55 4.07
CA TRP A 740 25.11 28.42 4.06
C TRP A 740 24.18 28.17 5.24
N LEU A 741 23.44 29.21 5.61
CA LEU A 741 22.30 29.06 6.50
C LEU A 741 21.12 28.45 5.75
N ALA A 742 20.41 27.55 6.40
CA ALA A 742 19.19 26.97 5.90
C ALA A 742 18.17 26.70 7.02
N GLY A 743 16.89 26.92 6.76
CA GLY A 743 15.81 26.62 7.70
C GLY A 743 14.64 25.95 7.00
N ALA A 744 14.13 24.88 7.61
CA ALA A 744 12.93 24.19 7.15
C ALA A 744 11.81 24.28 8.20
N LEU A 745 10.58 24.50 7.74
CA LEU A 745 9.34 24.40 8.52
C LEU A 745 8.51 23.25 7.93
N TRP A 746 8.14 22.30 8.78
CA TRP A 746 7.41 21.09 8.39
C TRP A 746 5.97 21.13 8.89
N ASN A 747 5.01 20.97 7.98
CA ASN A 747 3.59 20.87 8.33
C ASN A 747 2.84 20.05 7.25
N PRO A 748 2.96 18.71 7.29
CA PRO A 748 2.30 17.84 6.32
C PRO A 748 0.78 17.81 6.55
N THR A 749 -0.04 17.71 5.50
CA THR A 749 -1.52 17.66 5.61
C THR A 749 -2.09 16.25 5.75
N HIS A 750 -1.28 15.22 5.51
CA HIS A 750 -1.56 13.82 5.87
C HIS A 750 -0.24 13.14 6.28
N HIS A 751 -0.28 11.88 6.70
CA HIS A 751 0.92 11.18 7.14
C HIS A 751 0.91 9.70 6.74
N THR A 752 2.08 9.06 6.81
CA THR A 752 2.22 7.60 6.74
C THR A 752 2.76 7.07 8.06
N GLY A 753 2.92 5.75 8.16
CA GLY A 753 3.55 5.11 9.33
C GLY A 753 4.96 5.60 9.67
N HIS A 754 5.67 6.30 8.77
CA HIS A 754 7.04 6.83 9.01
C HIS A 754 7.08 8.31 9.42
N ALA A 755 5.94 8.97 9.56
CA ALA A 755 5.89 10.34 10.08
C ALA A 755 6.04 10.37 11.60
N HIS A 756 6.48 11.49 12.16
CA HIS A 756 6.56 11.72 13.60
C HIS A 756 5.49 12.74 14.03
N LYS A 757 5.43 13.08 15.32
CA LYS A 757 4.60 14.20 15.82
C LYS A 757 5.30 15.54 15.65
N ASP A 758 5.76 15.81 14.43
CA ASP A 758 6.61 16.94 14.06
C ASP A 758 5.83 18.07 13.36
N VAL A 759 4.52 18.19 13.63
CA VAL A 759 3.67 19.25 13.09
C VAL A 759 4.15 20.62 13.57
N ASN A 760 4.33 21.58 12.66
CA ASN A 760 4.99 22.88 12.90
C ASN A 760 6.43 22.78 13.43
N ALA A 761 7.10 21.63 13.28
CA ALA A 761 8.49 21.50 13.67
C ALA A 761 9.42 22.27 12.72
N VAL A 762 10.56 22.70 13.25
CA VAL A 762 11.63 23.32 12.46
C VAL A 762 12.93 22.51 12.50
N HIS A 763 13.72 22.60 11.44
CA HIS A 763 15.09 22.10 11.40
C HIS A 763 15.98 23.18 10.78
N LEU A 764 17.07 23.53 11.46
CA LEU A 764 17.95 24.64 11.08
C LEU A 764 19.39 24.12 10.89
N ALA A 765 20.05 24.56 9.83
CA ALA A 765 21.44 24.23 9.51
C ALA A 765 22.21 25.52 9.15
N GLY A 766 23.53 25.50 9.34
CA GLY A 766 24.40 26.65 9.10
C GLY A 766 25.86 26.32 9.33
N TYR A 767 26.75 26.93 8.55
CA TYR A 767 28.21 26.78 8.67
C TYR A 767 28.69 25.31 8.67
N GLY A 768 28.10 24.47 7.81
CA GLY A 768 28.45 23.06 7.68
C GLY A 768 28.01 22.19 8.86
N ARG A 769 26.98 22.62 9.61
CA ARG A 769 26.41 21.91 10.75
C ARG A 769 24.88 21.89 10.68
N GLN A 770 24.26 20.78 11.08
CA GLN A 770 22.86 20.79 11.53
C GLN A 770 22.81 21.35 12.95
N LEU A 771 22.10 22.46 13.15
CA LEU A 771 22.14 23.29 14.36
C LEU A 771 20.97 22.98 15.31
N VAL A 772 19.75 22.93 14.77
CA VAL A 772 18.51 22.59 15.48
C VAL A 772 17.85 21.46 14.72
N VAL A 773 17.60 20.34 15.40
CA VAL A 773 17.20 19.06 14.77
C VAL A 773 16.11 18.39 15.60
N ASN A 774 15.14 17.70 15.00
CA ASN A 774 14.20 16.87 15.78
C ASN A 774 14.85 15.55 16.19
N SER A 775 14.11 14.76 16.99
CA SER A 775 14.45 13.44 17.52
C SER A 775 15.23 12.51 16.59
N GLY A 776 14.99 12.52 15.29
CA GLY A 776 15.74 11.73 14.31
C GLY A 776 15.35 10.25 14.29
N TYR A 777 16.23 9.36 13.84
CA TYR A 777 15.86 7.95 13.60
C TYR A 777 16.99 6.95 13.79
N ALA A 778 16.73 5.91 14.59
CA ALA A 778 17.63 4.78 14.88
C ALA A 778 17.13 3.42 14.35
N GLY A 779 16.14 3.43 13.44
CA GLY A 779 15.50 2.22 12.91
C GLY A 779 14.12 1.96 13.53
N TRP A 780 13.26 1.28 12.77
CA TRP A 780 11.86 1.05 13.14
C TRP A 780 11.73 0.26 14.44
N GLY A 781 10.96 0.79 15.40
CA GLY A 781 10.76 0.15 16.70
C GLY A 781 11.95 0.27 17.66
N ASN A 782 13.05 0.92 17.27
CA ASN A 782 14.26 1.02 18.08
C ASN A 782 14.33 2.33 18.85
N GLY A 783 14.41 2.24 20.18
CA GLY A 783 14.87 3.35 21.02
C GLY A 783 16.37 3.64 20.85
N ALA A 784 16.83 4.75 21.42
CA ALA A 784 18.24 5.14 21.37
C ALA A 784 18.68 5.84 22.67
N ARG A 785 19.90 5.55 23.14
CA ARG A 785 20.54 6.19 24.31
C ARG A 785 19.70 6.23 25.61
N GLY A 786 18.79 5.27 25.80
CA GLY A 786 17.91 5.20 26.96
C GLY A 786 16.51 5.78 26.75
N PHE A 787 16.26 6.41 25.60
CA PHE A 787 14.94 6.89 25.19
C PHE A 787 14.23 5.82 24.36
N SER A 788 12.92 5.70 24.50
CA SER A 788 12.09 4.71 23.79
C SER A 788 11.89 5.05 22.32
N TRP A 789 11.41 4.08 21.54
CA TRP A 789 10.89 4.32 20.20
C TRP A 789 9.73 5.32 20.21
N GLU A 790 8.82 5.18 21.16
CA GLU A 790 7.66 6.08 21.36
C GLU A 790 8.07 7.54 21.61
N TYR A 791 9.15 7.79 22.37
CA TYR A 791 9.70 9.14 22.52
C TYR A 791 10.19 9.70 21.18
N ILE A 792 10.89 8.89 20.38
CA ILE A 792 11.45 9.32 19.10
C ILE A 792 10.35 9.60 18.07
N HIS A 793 9.38 8.69 17.95
CA HIS A 793 8.43 8.59 16.84
C HIS A 793 7.02 9.12 17.14
N ASP A 794 6.58 9.07 18.40
CA ASP A 794 5.20 9.29 18.83
C ASP A 794 5.06 10.34 19.95
N THR A 795 6.05 11.21 20.15
CA THR A 795 6.01 12.32 21.12
C THR A 795 6.39 13.65 20.46
N ALA A 796 5.54 14.68 20.57
CA ALA A 796 5.79 15.99 20.00
C ALA A 796 6.91 16.77 20.72
N GLU A 797 7.09 16.55 22.02
CA GLU A 797 8.18 17.16 22.81
C GLU A 797 9.58 16.77 22.30
N SER A 798 9.74 15.63 21.61
CA SER A 798 11.02 15.24 20.99
C SER A 798 11.30 15.97 19.66
N SER A 799 10.35 16.79 19.21
CA SER A 799 10.46 17.66 18.03
C SER A 799 10.53 19.13 18.43
N ASN A 800 11.01 19.96 17.50
CA ASN A 800 11.11 21.40 17.68
C ASN A 800 9.75 22.08 17.51
N THR A 801 8.76 21.82 18.35
CA THR A 801 7.38 22.31 18.19
C THR A 801 6.80 22.94 19.47
N VAL A 802 5.48 23.14 19.52
CA VAL A 802 4.74 23.73 20.63
C VAL A 802 3.74 22.74 21.22
N LEU A 803 3.61 22.77 22.55
CA LEU A 803 2.61 22.04 23.33
C LEU A 803 1.77 23.03 24.14
N ILE A 804 0.55 22.63 24.51
CA ILE A 804 -0.36 23.41 25.38
C ILE A 804 -0.59 22.56 26.65
N ASP A 805 -0.33 23.09 27.85
CA ASP A 805 -0.30 22.33 29.13
C ASP A 805 0.59 21.08 29.12
N GLY A 806 1.60 21.04 28.25
CA GLY A 806 2.43 19.87 28.01
C GLY A 806 1.71 18.71 27.29
N ALA A 807 0.48 18.92 26.82
CA ALA A 807 -0.28 17.92 26.08
C ALA A 807 0.38 17.61 24.73
N ASP A 808 0.63 16.32 24.52
CA ASP A 808 1.20 15.80 23.29
C ASP A 808 0.24 15.93 22.09
N HIS A 809 0.78 15.95 20.88
CA HIS A 809 -0.03 15.97 19.67
C HIS A 809 -0.76 14.64 19.50
N ARG A 810 -2.03 14.68 19.09
CA ARG A 810 -2.83 13.48 18.75
C ARG A 810 -2.67 13.05 17.28
N PHE A 811 -2.12 13.91 16.42
CA PHE A 811 -1.88 13.61 15.01
C PHE A 811 -0.47 13.98 14.55
N LYS A 812 -0.01 13.28 13.51
CA LYS A 812 1.28 13.46 12.83
C LYS A 812 1.20 14.34 11.59
N PHE A 813 0.11 15.09 11.46
CA PHE A 813 -0.19 15.98 10.36
C PHE A 813 -0.96 17.20 10.88
N GLY A 814 -0.72 18.33 10.25
CA GLY A 814 -1.43 19.57 10.53
C GLY A 814 -2.36 19.96 9.39
N ALA A 815 -2.42 21.25 9.09
CA ALA A 815 -3.25 21.80 8.04
C ALA A 815 -2.45 22.54 6.95
N GLY A 816 -1.15 22.27 6.85
CA GLY A 816 -0.29 22.84 5.83
C GLY A 816 0.20 24.26 6.13
N ILE A 817 0.90 24.83 5.16
CA ILE A 817 1.28 26.23 5.11
C ILE A 817 0.04 27.08 4.76
N ARG A 818 -0.13 28.21 5.44
CA ARG A 818 -1.29 29.12 5.30
C ARG A 818 -0.96 30.47 4.68
N ALA A 819 0.29 30.89 4.82
CA ALA A 819 0.81 32.14 4.27
C ALA A 819 2.32 32.00 4.08
N GLY A 820 2.86 32.76 3.14
CA GLY A 820 4.30 32.82 2.93
C GLY A 820 4.72 33.71 1.77
N PHE A 821 5.99 34.12 1.78
CA PHE A 821 6.65 34.81 0.67
C PHE A 821 8.18 34.63 0.76
N ILE A 822 8.86 34.88 -0.35
CA ILE A 822 10.33 34.88 -0.44
C ILE A 822 10.77 36.19 -1.10
N THR A 823 11.81 36.83 -0.55
CA THR A 823 12.49 38.01 -1.11
C THR A 823 14.01 37.83 -0.99
N ASP A 824 14.78 38.80 -1.51
CA ASP A 824 16.23 38.89 -1.38
C ASP A 824 16.72 39.10 0.08
N ARG A 825 15.83 39.53 0.99
CA ARG A 825 16.19 39.96 2.36
C ARG A 825 15.44 39.25 3.48
N LEU A 826 14.37 38.56 3.14
CA LEU A 826 13.46 37.91 4.08
C LEU A 826 12.67 36.83 3.35
N ALA A 827 12.69 35.62 3.89
CA ALA A 827 11.71 34.58 3.58
C ALA A 827 10.84 34.32 4.81
N TYR A 828 9.57 33.99 4.57
CA TYR A 828 8.55 33.81 5.60
C TYR A 828 7.57 32.73 5.17
N ALA A 829 7.22 31.83 6.09
CA ALA A 829 6.09 30.92 5.93
C ALA A 829 5.44 30.64 7.29
N THR A 830 4.12 30.45 7.30
CA THR A 830 3.35 30.09 8.49
C THR A 830 2.62 28.76 8.30
N GLY A 831 2.95 27.77 9.13
CA GLY A 831 2.21 26.51 9.24
C GLY A 831 1.09 26.61 10.29
N HIS A 832 0.00 25.87 10.09
CA HIS A 832 -1.12 25.78 11.03
C HIS A 832 -1.29 24.33 11.53
N SER A 833 -1.28 24.11 12.85
CA SER A 833 -1.28 22.76 13.45
C SER A 833 -2.55 21.95 13.18
N GLY A 834 -3.62 22.60 12.74
CA GLY A 834 -4.86 21.93 12.34
C GLY A 834 -5.52 21.30 13.57
N ALA A 835 -5.75 20.00 13.49
CA ALA A 835 -6.26 19.23 14.62
C ALA A 835 -5.14 18.57 15.45
N ALA A 836 -3.85 18.78 15.16
CA ALA A 836 -2.76 18.04 15.80
C ALA A 836 -2.73 18.17 17.33
N LEU A 837 -3.01 19.37 17.86
CA LEU A 837 -3.17 19.59 19.29
C LEU A 837 -4.58 19.19 19.77
N PRO A 838 -4.74 18.57 20.95
CA PRO A 838 -6.04 18.20 21.49
C PRO A 838 -6.77 19.37 22.16
N ASN A 839 -6.04 20.35 22.70
CA ASN A 839 -6.50 21.42 23.60
C ASN A 839 -6.25 22.84 23.05
N GLY A 840 -6.21 23.01 21.73
CA GLY A 840 -6.11 24.33 21.08
C GLY A 840 -5.59 24.26 19.66
N THR A 841 -5.21 25.41 19.09
CA THR A 841 -4.50 25.49 17.81
C THR A 841 -3.19 26.27 17.94
N HIS A 842 -2.28 26.02 17.00
CA HIS A 842 -0.95 26.63 16.95
C HIS A 842 -0.62 27.01 15.51
N MET A 843 -0.25 28.27 15.30
CA MET A 843 0.37 28.73 14.07
C MET A 843 1.82 29.09 14.35
N ARG A 844 2.76 28.41 13.68
CA ARG A 844 4.17 28.81 13.69
C ARG A 844 4.51 29.54 12.41
N SER A 845 5.08 30.73 12.55
CA SER A 845 5.79 31.39 11.47
C SER A 845 7.29 31.16 11.61
N LEU A 846 7.93 30.66 10.56
CA LEU A 846 9.38 30.71 10.38
C LEU A 846 9.71 31.93 9.52
N LEU A 847 10.46 32.87 10.08
CA LEU A 847 11.09 33.96 9.34
C LEU A 847 12.58 33.65 9.21
N PHE A 848 13.12 33.87 8.03
CA PHE A 848 14.53 33.67 7.71
C PHE A 848 15.11 34.95 7.10
N ILE A 849 16.14 35.47 7.75
CA ILE A 849 16.90 36.61 7.27
C ILE A 849 18.23 36.04 6.74
N PRO A 850 18.47 36.02 5.42
CA PRO A 850 19.75 35.61 4.85
C PRO A 850 20.88 36.53 5.30
N SER A 851 22.12 36.05 5.23
CA SER A 851 23.30 36.88 5.43
C SER A 851 23.49 37.88 4.28
N SER A 852 24.23 38.95 4.55
CA SER A 852 24.62 39.95 3.57
C SER A 852 25.97 40.56 3.95
N ASP A 853 26.56 41.36 3.06
CA ASP A 853 27.77 42.16 3.34
C ASP A 853 27.65 43.06 4.59
N LEU A 854 26.43 43.30 5.08
CA LEU A 854 26.12 44.21 6.19
C LEU A 854 25.51 43.52 7.43
N SER A 855 25.18 42.22 7.34
CA SER A 855 24.43 41.51 8.39
C SER A 855 24.70 40.01 8.38
N ALA A 856 24.82 39.41 9.55
CA ALA A 856 24.81 37.96 9.67
C ALA A 856 23.37 37.45 9.72
N GLY A 857 23.10 36.37 8.99
CA GLY A 857 21.77 35.80 8.83
C GLY A 857 21.33 35.01 10.08
N TYR A 858 20.01 34.88 10.25
CA TYR A 858 19.39 34.31 11.44
C TYR A 858 17.92 33.91 11.19
N TRP A 859 17.32 33.23 12.17
CA TRP A 859 15.91 32.85 12.14
C TRP A 859 15.11 33.50 13.26
N VAL A 860 13.82 33.68 13.01
CA VAL A 860 12.84 34.07 14.04
C VAL A 860 11.66 33.11 13.98
N LEU A 861 11.24 32.60 15.13
CA LEU A 861 9.99 31.88 15.30
C LEU A 861 8.96 32.82 15.92
N LEU A 862 7.79 32.89 15.29
CA LEU A 862 6.60 33.53 15.86
C LEU A 862 5.54 32.46 16.07
N ASP A 863 5.30 32.09 17.32
CA ASP A 863 4.33 31.08 17.71
C ASP A 863 3.06 31.75 18.23
N ARG A 864 1.99 31.70 17.44
CA ARG A 864 0.63 32.11 17.85
C ARG A 864 -0.13 30.88 18.31
N VAL A 865 -0.62 30.89 19.54
CA VAL A 865 -1.38 29.80 20.16
C VAL A 865 -2.76 30.30 20.56
N GLU A 866 -3.78 29.54 20.21
CA GLU A 866 -5.17 29.80 20.58
C GLU A 866 -5.66 28.61 21.41
N PRO A 867 -5.68 28.73 22.76
CA PRO A 867 -6.08 27.64 23.64
C PRO A 867 -7.57 27.31 23.51
N ALA A 868 -7.92 26.06 23.81
CA ALA A 868 -9.30 25.62 24.00
C ALA A 868 -9.51 25.14 25.44
N GLY A 869 -10.69 25.41 25.99
CA GLY A 869 -11.04 25.02 27.37
C GLY A 869 -10.36 25.91 28.42
N ASP A 870 -9.89 25.29 29.50
CA ASP A 870 -9.25 25.90 30.67
C ASP A 870 -7.72 25.83 30.64
N ALA A 871 -7.14 25.65 29.44
CA ALA A 871 -5.71 25.58 29.21
C ALA A 871 -4.94 26.81 29.75
N SER A 872 -3.79 26.54 30.35
CA SER A 872 -3.09 27.45 31.27
C SER A 872 -1.66 27.81 30.86
N THR A 873 -0.96 26.93 30.14
CA THR A 873 0.42 27.17 29.69
C THR A 873 0.64 26.80 28.23
N VAL A 874 1.66 27.44 27.64
CA VAL A 874 2.26 27.08 26.36
C VAL A 874 3.70 26.69 26.59
N HIS A 875 4.14 25.60 25.99
CA HIS A 875 5.54 25.16 26.05
C HIS A 875 6.15 25.16 24.66
N VAL A 876 7.31 25.81 24.52
CA VAL A 876 8.13 25.79 23.29
C VAL A 876 9.30 24.86 23.51
N ALA A 877 9.38 23.79 22.71
CA ALA A 877 10.49 22.84 22.70
C ALA A 877 11.47 23.18 21.55
N LEU A 878 12.77 23.30 21.86
CA LEU A 878 13.83 23.48 20.87
C LEU A 878 15.06 22.63 21.22
N HIS A 879 15.51 21.83 20.26
CA HIS A 879 16.56 20.81 20.34
C HIS A 879 17.80 21.20 19.50
N PRO A 880 18.67 22.09 20.01
CA PRO A 880 20.00 22.26 19.45
C PRO A 880 20.80 20.96 19.46
N ARG A 881 21.66 20.76 18.45
CA ARG A 881 22.43 19.51 18.26
C ARG A 881 23.64 19.38 19.20
N SER A 882 23.44 19.60 20.50
CA SER A 882 24.50 19.51 21.52
C SER A 882 23.96 19.29 22.94
N ALA A 883 24.79 18.68 23.79
CA ALA A 883 24.59 18.63 25.24
C ALA A 883 25.25 19.82 25.97
N ARG A 884 26.11 20.57 25.28
CA ARG A 884 26.87 21.68 25.86
C ARG A 884 26.10 22.97 25.70
N VAL A 885 25.54 23.45 26.80
CA VAL A 885 24.72 24.66 26.89
C VAL A 885 25.24 25.58 27.98
N THR A 886 25.30 26.88 27.68
CA THR A 886 25.59 27.95 28.63
C THR A 886 24.37 28.85 28.77
N THR A 887 23.89 29.02 30.00
CA THR A 887 22.86 30.04 30.30
C THR A 887 23.52 31.40 30.36
N VAL A 888 23.33 32.23 29.32
CA VAL A 888 23.85 33.61 29.27
C VAL A 888 23.03 34.51 30.20
N ALA A 889 21.70 34.36 30.16
CA ALA A 889 20.77 35.03 31.05
C ALA A 889 19.55 34.12 31.30
N PRO A 890 19.26 33.71 32.55
CA PRO A 890 18.10 32.87 32.86
C PRO A 890 16.80 33.46 32.32
N ASN A 891 15.92 32.60 31.80
CA ASN A 891 14.66 32.97 31.14
C ASN A 891 14.82 33.97 29.98
N ARG A 892 16.03 34.21 29.44
CA ARG A 892 16.26 35.19 28.35
C ARG A 892 17.15 34.65 27.23
N GLU A 893 18.31 34.08 27.53
CA GLU A 893 19.26 33.67 26.49
C GLU A 893 20.14 32.49 26.91
N TYR A 894 20.27 31.54 25.98
CA TYR A 894 20.98 30.28 26.12
C TYR A 894 21.82 30.03 24.87
N GLU A 895 23.04 29.54 25.04
CA GLU A 895 24.00 29.28 23.94
C GLU A 895 24.46 27.83 23.92
N TRP A 896 24.44 27.18 22.75
CA TRP A 896 24.94 25.81 22.56
C TRP A 896 26.20 25.76 21.70
N GLU A 897 27.16 24.93 22.10
CA GLU A 897 28.33 24.60 21.27
C GLU A 897 27.97 23.46 20.30
N VAL A 898 27.74 23.77 19.02
CA VAL A 898 27.49 22.79 17.96
C VAL A 898 28.74 22.66 17.09
N GLY A 899 29.73 21.93 17.63
CA GLY A 899 31.05 21.81 17.01
C GLY A 899 31.85 23.10 17.15
N ASP A 900 32.11 23.77 16.04
CA ASP A 900 32.78 25.08 15.91
C ASP A 900 31.82 26.26 15.70
N VAL A 901 30.51 26.00 15.73
CA VAL A 901 29.44 27.00 15.71
C VAL A 901 28.86 27.15 17.12
N THR A 902 28.62 28.40 17.55
CA THR A 902 27.79 28.67 18.73
C THR A 902 26.40 29.10 18.27
N LEU A 903 25.37 28.47 18.83
CA LEU A 903 23.97 28.78 18.55
C LEU A 903 23.35 29.52 19.73
N SER A 904 23.00 30.79 19.56
CA SER A 904 22.24 31.56 20.54
C SER A 904 20.74 31.40 20.33
N VAL A 905 20.00 31.05 21.38
CA VAL A 905 18.54 31.07 21.41
C VAL A 905 18.10 32.16 22.39
N PHE A 906 17.54 33.24 21.85
CA PHE A 906 17.08 34.40 22.59
C PHE A 906 15.55 34.41 22.66
N LEU A 907 15.01 34.40 23.87
CA LEU A 907 13.58 34.38 24.14
C LEU A 907 13.08 35.83 24.17
N GLY A 908 12.47 36.28 23.07
CA GLY A 908 12.02 37.65 22.89
C GLY A 908 10.84 37.99 23.79
N THR A 909 9.86 37.10 23.81
CA THR A 909 8.82 37.07 24.85
C THR A 909 9.43 36.50 26.13
N GLU A 910 9.02 37.00 27.29
CA GLU A 910 9.49 36.48 28.58
C GLU A 910 8.69 35.23 29.00
N PRO A 911 9.34 34.07 29.19
CA PRO A 911 8.72 32.89 29.77
C PRO A 911 8.61 33.02 31.29
N ALA A 912 7.68 32.28 31.90
CA ALA A 912 7.64 32.10 33.34
C ALA A 912 8.83 31.25 33.83
N ALA A 913 9.17 30.19 33.09
CA ALA A 913 10.27 29.30 33.39
C ALA A 913 10.91 28.72 32.11
N VAL A 914 12.17 28.31 32.21
CA VAL A 914 12.86 27.54 31.17
C VAL A 914 13.57 26.37 31.83
N GLU A 915 13.27 25.17 31.36
CA GLU A 915 13.97 23.95 31.74
C GLU A 915 14.94 23.52 30.63
N LEU A 916 16.06 22.92 31.03
CA LEU A 916 17.05 22.32 30.14
C LEU A 916 17.00 20.79 30.30
N ARG A 917 16.15 20.15 29.50
CA ARG A 917 15.83 18.72 29.56
C ARG A 917 16.79 17.90 28.69
N ASP A 918 16.94 16.62 29.00
CA ASP A 918 17.70 15.67 28.17
C ASP A 918 16.79 15.04 27.12
N GLY A 919 17.21 15.04 25.85
CA GLY A 919 16.49 14.41 24.74
C GLY A 919 17.45 13.64 23.82
N VAL A 920 17.00 12.55 23.20
CA VAL A 920 17.83 11.85 22.20
C VAL A 920 17.76 12.52 20.83
N LEU A 921 18.92 12.69 20.23
CA LEU A 921 19.09 13.03 18.82
C LEU A 921 19.59 11.76 18.13
N ALA A 922 18.66 11.02 17.55
CA ALA A 922 18.80 9.65 17.08
C ALA A 922 19.38 9.56 15.65
N GLY A 923 20.33 8.65 15.53
CA GLY A 923 20.96 8.23 14.28
C GLY A 923 21.43 6.79 14.39
N PHE A 924 21.34 6.00 13.30
CA PHE A 924 21.68 4.57 13.29
C PHE A 924 23.03 4.32 13.98
N ASP A 925 24.07 4.98 13.46
CA ASP A 925 25.47 4.77 13.88
C ASP A 925 26.06 6.04 14.53
N GLY A 926 25.34 6.66 15.48
CA GLY A 926 25.74 7.98 15.99
C GLY A 926 24.75 8.76 16.86
N SER A 927 23.72 8.10 17.40
CA SER A 927 22.79 8.74 18.34
C SER A 927 23.53 9.41 19.52
N LEU A 928 23.07 10.59 19.95
CA LEU A 928 23.58 11.31 21.13
C LEU A 928 22.45 11.83 22.01
N VAL A 929 22.72 12.11 23.28
CA VAL A 929 21.77 12.82 24.16
C VAL A 929 22.15 14.30 24.12
N GLY A 930 21.21 15.15 23.72
CA GLY A 930 21.33 16.61 23.71
C GLY A 930 20.61 17.24 24.89
N LYS A 931 20.88 18.52 25.14
CA LYS A 931 20.12 19.36 26.07
C LYS A 931 19.18 20.23 25.26
N TYR A 932 17.87 20.03 25.41
CA TYR A 932 16.87 20.85 24.73
C TYR A 932 16.27 21.89 25.69
N LEU A 933 15.86 23.01 25.10
CA LEU A 933 15.15 24.09 25.78
C LEU A 933 13.67 23.77 25.80
N TYR A 934 13.07 23.83 26.99
CA TYR A 934 11.65 23.70 27.22
C TYR A 934 11.16 24.95 27.97
N ALA A 935 10.66 25.94 27.23
CA ALA A 935 10.27 27.25 27.77
C ALA A 935 8.75 27.33 27.96
N GLU A 936 8.33 27.66 29.19
CA GLU A 936 6.93 27.79 29.59
C GLU A 936 6.47 29.24 29.58
N TYR A 937 5.32 29.50 28.94
CA TYR A 937 4.67 30.79 28.89
C TYR A 937 3.26 30.67 29.47
N PRO A 938 2.84 31.56 30.40
CA PRO A 938 1.49 31.56 30.91
C PRO A 938 0.52 32.00 29.80
N LEU A 939 -0.60 31.29 29.65
CA LEU A 939 -1.70 31.73 28.82
C LEU A 939 -2.45 32.86 29.55
N PRO A 940 -2.63 34.03 28.93
CA PRO A 940 -3.52 35.05 29.46
C PRO A 940 -4.98 34.60 29.36
N PRO A 941 -5.93 35.25 30.07
CA PRO A 941 -7.37 35.09 29.83
C PRO A 941 -7.84 35.57 28.44
N ALA A 942 -6.92 36.02 27.58
CA ALA A 942 -7.18 36.45 26.21
C ALA A 942 -7.21 35.22 25.28
N PRO A 943 -7.94 35.28 24.14
CA PRO A 943 -8.13 34.12 23.26
C PRO A 943 -6.87 33.67 22.50
N THR A 944 -5.73 34.36 22.67
CA THR A 944 -4.52 34.13 21.91
C THR A 944 -3.29 34.51 22.73
N ARG A 945 -2.21 33.74 22.59
CA ARG A 945 -0.86 34.09 23.05
C ARG A 945 0.08 34.08 21.86
N SER A 946 0.92 35.10 21.75
CA SER A 946 2.08 35.10 20.86
C SER A 946 3.35 34.81 21.65
N VAL A 947 4.34 34.19 21.00
CA VAL A 947 5.72 34.03 21.50
C VAL A 947 6.72 34.31 20.38
N VAL A 948 7.69 35.18 20.64
CA VAL A 948 8.85 35.48 19.78
C VAL A 948 10.10 34.77 20.30
N THR A 949 10.74 33.97 19.44
CA THR A 949 12.09 33.42 19.68
C THR A 949 13.02 33.79 18.53
N VAL A 950 14.22 34.29 18.83
CA VAL A 950 15.28 34.57 17.84
C VAL A 950 16.37 33.51 17.98
N ILE A 951 16.76 32.91 16.86
CA ILE A 951 17.79 31.86 16.80
C ILE A 951 18.93 32.38 15.93
N PHE A 952 20.09 32.59 16.54
CA PHE A 952 21.23 33.27 15.92
C PHE A 952 22.49 32.38 15.94
N PRO A 953 22.97 31.89 14.79
CA PRO A 953 24.19 31.10 14.70
C PRO A 953 25.41 32.01 14.48
N TYR A 954 26.50 31.76 15.20
CA TYR A 954 27.72 32.55 15.08
C TYR A 954 28.99 31.70 15.25
N THR A 955 30.13 32.24 14.84
CA THR A 955 31.41 31.51 14.79
C THR A 955 32.55 32.43 15.25
N ARG A 956 33.81 31.97 15.18
CA ARG A 956 34.96 32.89 15.35
C ARG A 956 35.07 33.98 14.26
N HIS A 957 34.36 33.83 13.14
CA HIS A 957 34.40 34.72 11.99
C HIS A 957 33.13 35.57 11.83
N VAL A 958 32.01 35.10 12.39
CA VAL A 958 30.73 35.81 12.42
C VAL A 958 30.44 36.22 13.86
N THR A 959 30.34 37.53 14.14
CA THR A 959 30.10 38.02 15.50
C THR A 959 28.60 38.07 15.80
N LYS A 960 28.20 37.59 16.98
CA LYS A 960 26.82 37.72 17.48
C LYS A 960 26.47 39.21 17.71
N PRO A 961 25.34 39.71 17.19
CA PRO A 961 24.88 41.08 17.41
C PRO A 961 24.39 41.29 18.84
N GLN A 962 24.20 42.55 19.23
CA GLN A 962 23.48 42.86 20.46
C GLN A 962 21.98 42.58 20.26
N ILE A 963 21.42 41.71 21.10
CA ILE A 963 20.00 41.31 21.07
C ILE A 963 19.33 41.72 22.39
N ASP A 964 18.30 42.57 22.29
CA ASP A 964 17.57 43.10 23.43
C ASP A 964 16.07 42.86 23.30
N ARG A 965 15.41 42.56 24.43
CA ARG A 965 13.95 42.61 24.50
C ARG A 965 13.48 44.04 24.31
N VAL A 966 12.38 44.21 23.58
CA VAL A 966 11.63 45.46 23.53
C VAL A 966 10.20 45.21 23.99
N GLN A 967 9.69 46.15 24.78
CA GLN A 967 8.31 46.15 25.24
C GLN A 967 7.75 47.57 25.14
N GLY A 968 6.44 47.67 24.94
CA GLY A 968 5.72 48.93 24.90
C GLY A 968 4.22 48.70 25.12
N GLU A 969 3.43 49.74 24.96
CA GLU A 969 1.98 49.63 25.07
C GLU A 969 1.43 48.67 23.99
N GLY A 970 0.88 47.54 24.42
CA GLY A 970 0.31 46.52 23.54
C GLY A 970 1.30 45.68 22.73
N TYR A 971 2.62 45.70 23.03
CA TYR A 971 3.57 44.81 22.32
C TYR A 971 4.79 44.37 23.15
N THR A 972 5.28 43.18 22.80
CA THR A 972 6.58 42.60 23.21
C THR A 972 7.39 42.23 21.96
N GLY A 973 8.67 41.85 22.12
CA GLY A 973 9.50 41.43 21.00
C GLY A 973 10.99 41.68 21.19
N VAL A 974 11.72 41.80 20.08
CA VAL A 974 13.19 41.85 20.04
C VAL A 974 13.71 42.96 19.13
N ARG A 975 14.80 43.60 19.55
CA ARG A 975 15.65 44.48 18.74
C ARG A 975 17.02 43.83 18.56
N ILE A 976 17.48 43.73 17.31
CA ILE A 976 18.76 43.12 16.93
C ILE A 976 19.63 44.20 16.28
N ALA A 977 20.80 44.48 16.84
CA ALA A 977 21.73 45.46 16.30
C ALA A 977 22.88 44.75 15.55
N GLN A 978 22.68 44.52 14.25
CA GLN A 978 23.60 43.83 13.33
C GLN A 978 24.95 44.52 13.12
N GLY A 979 25.07 45.79 13.53
CA GLY A 979 26.24 46.63 13.33
C GLY A 979 25.96 47.81 12.40
N GLY A 980 26.88 48.78 12.38
CA GLY A 980 26.70 50.01 11.61
C GLY A 980 25.43 50.78 12.00
N ARG A 981 24.51 50.94 11.04
CA ARG A 981 23.19 51.58 11.25
C ARG A 981 22.01 50.61 11.09
N LEU A 982 22.27 49.32 10.84
CA LEU A 982 21.22 48.33 10.64
C LEU A 982 20.68 47.85 11.99
N VAL A 983 19.35 47.88 12.12
CA VAL A 983 18.63 47.44 13.32
C VAL A 983 17.36 46.74 12.87
N ASP A 984 17.28 45.44 13.15
CA ASP A 984 16.06 44.68 12.93
C ASP A 984 15.19 44.77 14.19
N THR A 985 13.87 44.79 14.02
CA THR A 985 12.93 44.83 15.15
C THR A 985 11.73 43.95 14.85
N VAL A 986 11.57 42.92 15.66
CA VAL A 986 10.44 41.99 15.64
C VAL A 986 9.51 42.36 16.79
N ARG A 987 8.20 42.42 16.53
CA ARG A 987 7.19 42.68 17.56
C ARG A 987 6.01 41.74 17.40
N GLU A 988 5.48 41.30 18.52
CA GLU A 988 4.16 40.68 18.63
C GLU A 988 3.21 41.68 19.30
N SER A 989 1.97 41.76 18.84
CA SER A 989 0.91 42.43 19.60
C SER A 989 0.44 41.52 20.75
N ALA A 990 0.17 42.12 21.91
CA ALA A 990 -0.46 41.47 23.05
C ALA A 990 -1.93 41.11 22.79
#